data_AF-A0A5C6B8A7-F1
#
_entry.id   AF-A0A5C6B8A7-F1
#
_cell.length_a   1.000
_cell.length_b   1.000
_cell.length_c   1.000
_cell.angle_alpha   90.00
_cell.angle_beta   90.00
_cell.angle_gamma   90.00
#
_symmetry.space_group_name_H-M   'P 1'
#
loop_
_entity.id
_entity.type
_entity.pdbx_description
1 polymer ?
#
loop_
_entity_poly.entity_id
_entity_poly.type
_entity_poly.pdbx_seq_one_letter_code
_entity_poly.pdbx_strand_id
1 'polypeptide(L)'
;MRIPPKYAYLGSASAAALCLIVAVASARAVISTEQRLNEAELSLDTRDQFALASINSVFSRWNDLTLILARQSQPRMEWTYLIEELKHSLQQFVEDPRHHSRLPHQVALAKLHLGRICSIQGNNSMARNWIDQSIELSKSNQDQVLWGYALNTLGCLDSVLGDHNAAKRSFYECCRLLQSQHGSDHQNVLAIALRNLGLTNRALGLDATEPIRKAILIQQQDPDSRTYGLTNEMLQDLRMTLCEVYWEQGELQKAASLAQQTLDSLTSQIVHTELPNLDKHLIALNRYNNATMFAQRNLQSLRQIANDFGQTASRSELGKTASRWQWSPLVDLNTELVSNHLSMSGTMVAEFEPQNGLALAWGMFDWTNSVVTDIARQLHDRVRLVVVADNEESMEQAQASLEAAEVPLENIRFAIIDCETPWFRDQGPIVSVSSSGETIWFDSRLTREDRKGRIVLDALPNALRRNWRTRVADVPVHLEGGMLLSNGRGLTVASNHIIPLNQLYGFSDAVIRKETLRVTGAKQLVMIDTLMGEPTRHIDMFMTFVTPTTVVVGKYSDRNNPNSVVLDRVAQKLEGVIVDGKPLTVVRIPMPESQDDTFPTYTNVVFANGMLLVPSYQGQPQEVESQVKSIYSELLPDWEIRFVDCTRLRDRGGALHCMVSNLGPTEFTPVHPKKQDALSSSEQPKLTSIR
;
A
#
# COMPACT_ATOMS: atom_id res chain seq x y z
N MET A 1 -36.42 66.49 22.61
CA MET A 1 -35.55 66.51 23.81
C MET A 1 -34.27 65.76 23.49
N ARG A 2 -33.11 66.38 23.74
CA ARG A 2 -31.75 65.81 23.63
C ARG A 2 -31.30 65.23 24.99
N ILE A 3 -30.21 64.45 24.93
CA ILE A 3 -29.16 64.13 25.97
C ILE A 3 -29.38 62.80 26.73
N PRO A 4 -28.37 61.90 26.95
CA PRO A 4 -27.29 61.36 26.09
C PRO A 4 -26.99 59.83 26.32
N PRO A 5 -26.06 59.19 25.58
CA PRO A 5 -25.48 57.90 25.95
C PRO A 5 -24.13 58.10 26.68
N LYS A 6 -23.99 57.51 27.87
CA LYS A 6 -22.70 57.12 28.44
C LYS A 6 -22.74 55.61 28.67
N TYR A 7 -21.58 54.95 28.53
CA TYR A 7 -21.35 53.49 28.54
C TYR A 7 -21.45 52.78 27.19
N ALA A 8 -20.56 53.10 26.25
CA ALA A 8 -20.20 52.20 25.15
C ALA A 8 -18.79 52.49 24.62
N TYR A 9 -17.75 52.33 25.43
CA TYR A 9 -16.36 52.22 24.94
C TYR A 9 -15.51 51.66 26.08
N LEU A 10 -15.28 50.34 26.10
CA LEU A 10 -14.16 49.69 26.82
C LEU A 10 -13.95 48.20 26.46
N GLY A 11 -14.50 47.72 25.33
CA GLY A 11 -14.49 46.28 24.99
C GLY A 11 -13.66 45.85 23.77
N SER A 12 -13.24 46.76 22.89
CA SER A 12 -12.53 46.39 21.63
C SER A 12 -11.05 46.76 21.62
N ALA A 13 -10.66 47.81 22.36
CA ALA A 13 -9.27 48.26 22.42
C ALA A 13 -8.36 47.26 23.15
N SER A 14 -8.87 46.58 24.19
CA SER A 14 -8.10 45.63 25.00
C SER A 14 -7.81 44.32 24.25
N ALA A 15 -8.77 43.82 23.46
CA ALA A 15 -8.58 42.63 22.63
C ALA A 15 -7.69 42.93 21.40
N ALA A 16 -7.87 44.10 20.77
CA ALA A 16 -7.00 44.53 19.69
C ALA A 16 -5.56 44.81 20.17
N ALA A 17 -5.39 45.40 21.37
CA ALA A 17 -4.09 45.58 21.99
C ALA A 17 -3.44 44.24 22.37
N LEU A 18 -4.21 43.26 22.86
CA LEU A 18 -3.68 41.92 23.14
C LEU A 18 -3.25 41.19 21.86
N CYS A 19 -4.04 41.27 20.78
CA CYS A 19 -3.65 40.74 19.47
C CYS A 19 -2.43 41.46 18.87
N LEU A 20 -2.33 42.79 19.05
CA LEU A 20 -1.17 43.55 18.59
C LEU A 20 0.09 43.24 19.41
N ILE A 21 -0.05 43.05 20.73
CA ILE A 21 1.07 42.66 21.61
C ILE A 21 1.52 41.23 21.28
N VAL A 22 0.60 40.31 21.03
CA VAL A 22 0.93 38.93 20.58
C VAL A 22 1.57 38.96 19.20
N ALA A 23 1.04 39.73 18.24
CA ALA A 23 1.62 39.88 16.91
C ALA A 23 3.02 40.53 16.94
N VAL A 24 3.23 41.55 17.78
CA VAL A 24 4.53 42.19 17.96
C VAL A 24 5.51 41.28 18.71
N ALA A 25 5.04 40.49 19.68
CA ALA A 25 5.86 39.50 20.38
C ALA A 25 6.27 38.34 19.44
N SER A 26 5.36 37.85 18.60
CA SER A 26 5.63 36.82 17.59
C SER A 26 6.54 37.33 16.48
N ALA A 27 6.31 38.54 15.97
CA ALA A 27 7.20 39.18 14.99
C ALA A 27 8.60 39.42 15.58
N ARG A 28 8.72 39.84 16.85
CA ARG A 28 10.01 39.94 17.54
C ARG A 28 10.67 38.58 17.74
N ALA A 29 9.91 37.52 18.01
CA ALA A 29 10.44 36.17 18.15
C ALA A 29 11.01 35.66 16.82
N VAL A 30 10.26 35.77 15.72
CA VAL A 30 10.70 35.37 14.36
C VAL A 30 11.91 36.19 13.90
N ILE A 31 11.85 37.52 14.03
CA ILE A 31 12.98 38.41 13.71
C ILE A 31 14.20 38.05 14.57
N SER A 32 14.02 37.69 15.84
CA SER A 32 15.14 37.28 16.71
C SER A 32 15.72 35.91 16.37
N THR A 33 14.95 35.01 15.74
CA THR A 33 15.41 33.68 15.30
C THR A 33 16.20 33.80 13.99
N GLU A 34 15.68 34.55 13.01
CA GLU A 34 16.42 34.87 11.78
C GLU A 34 17.69 35.69 12.06
N GLN A 35 17.62 36.69 12.97
CA GLN A 35 18.83 37.42 13.37
C GLN A 35 19.85 36.52 14.05
N ARG A 36 19.44 35.62 14.96
CA ARG A 36 20.38 34.72 15.64
C ARG A 36 21.00 33.68 14.70
N LEU A 37 20.24 33.19 13.71
CA LEU A 37 20.78 32.33 12.64
C LEU A 37 21.78 33.07 11.76
N ASN A 38 21.44 34.29 11.33
CA ASN A 38 22.32 35.13 10.51
C ASN A 38 23.59 35.59 11.28
N GLU A 39 23.48 35.90 12.57
CA GLU A 39 24.63 36.24 13.43
C GLU A 39 25.53 35.02 13.70
N ALA A 40 24.96 33.83 13.82
CA ALA A 40 25.73 32.59 13.94
C ALA A 40 26.50 32.27 12.65
N GLU A 41 25.89 32.47 11.47
CA GLU A 41 26.53 32.26 10.16
C GLU A 41 27.74 33.20 9.93
N LEU A 42 27.67 34.43 10.43
CA LEU A 42 28.78 35.40 10.37
C LEU A 42 29.99 35.01 11.25
N SER A 43 29.83 34.03 12.16
CA SER A 43 30.87 33.56 13.08
C SER A 43 31.55 32.25 12.66
N LEU A 44 31.16 31.68 11.52
CA LEU A 44 31.63 30.40 11.01
C LEU A 44 33.03 30.50 10.42
N ASP A 45 33.90 29.54 10.73
CA ASP A 45 35.20 29.43 10.07
C ASP A 45 35.05 28.79 8.67
N THR A 46 36.12 28.77 7.88
CA THR A 46 36.09 28.23 6.51
C THR A 46 35.67 26.75 6.46
N ARG A 47 35.99 25.97 7.51
CA ARG A 47 35.58 24.56 7.59
C ARG A 47 34.09 24.44 7.87
N ASP A 48 33.57 25.27 8.77
CA ASP A 48 32.13 25.32 9.08
C ASP A 48 31.31 25.77 7.86
N GLN A 49 31.78 26.76 7.10
CA GLN A 49 31.14 27.23 5.86
C GLN A 49 31.12 26.14 4.77
N PHE A 50 32.23 25.40 4.61
CA PHE A 50 32.27 24.26 3.71
C PHE A 50 31.27 23.18 4.12
N ALA A 51 31.23 22.83 5.40
CA ALA A 51 30.27 21.86 5.93
C ALA A 51 28.82 22.29 5.69
N LEU A 52 28.50 23.57 5.91
CA LEU A 52 27.18 24.16 5.64
C LEU A 52 26.81 24.08 4.15
N ALA A 53 27.73 24.43 3.25
CA ALA A 53 27.48 24.33 1.81
C ALA A 53 27.26 22.88 1.36
N SER A 54 28.10 21.94 1.85
CA SER A 54 27.96 20.52 1.54
C SER A 54 26.63 19.95 2.03
N ILE A 55 26.23 20.23 3.27
CA ILE A 55 24.98 19.68 3.82
C ILE A 55 23.73 20.27 3.14
N ASN A 56 23.77 21.55 2.75
CA ASN A 56 22.67 22.15 1.99
C ASN A 56 22.51 21.51 0.59
N SER A 57 23.60 21.07 -0.04
CA SER A 57 23.53 20.28 -1.27
C SER A 57 22.94 18.88 -1.05
N VAL A 58 23.15 18.28 0.13
CA VAL A 58 22.48 17.02 0.51
C VAL A 58 20.98 17.25 0.68
N PHE A 59 20.57 18.35 1.34
CA PHE A 59 19.17 18.71 1.50
C PHE A 59 18.47 19.03 0.17
N SER A 60 19.16 19.63 -0.82
CA SER A 60 18.55 19.83 -2.14
C SER A 60 18.23 18.50 -2.84
N ARG A 61 19.13 17.51 -2.73
CA ARG A 61 18.90 16.15 -3.26
C ARG A 61 17.78 15.40 -2.53
N TRP A 62 17.52 15.72 -1.26
CA TRP A 62 16.37 15.18 -0.54
C TRP A 62 15.04 15.58 -1.18
N ASN A 63 14.93 16.81 -1.69
CA ASN A 63 13.72 17.26 -2.36
C ASN A 63 13.46 16.46 -3.64
N ASP A 64 14.53 16.14 -4.39
CA ASP A 64 14.44 15.25 -5.55
C ASP A 64 13.94 13.87 -5.12
N LEU A 65 14.56 13.26 -4.10
CA LEU A 65 14.12 11.96 -3.57
C LEU A 65 12.65 11.99 -3.14
N THR A 66 12.21 13.06 -2.48
CA THR A 66 10.82 13.24 -2.03
C THR A 66 9.85 13.29 -3.20
N LEU A 67 10.15 14.07 -4.25
CA LEU A 67 9.32 14.14 -5.46
C LEU A 67 9.25 12.79 -6.18
N ILE A 68 10.37 12.07 -6.17
CA ILE A 68 10.49 10.77 -6.80
C ILE A 68 9.62 9.75 -6.01
N LEU A 69 9.75 9.66 -4.68
CA LEU A 69 8.92 8.83 -3.79
C LEU A 69 7.44 9.19 -3.82
N ALA A 70 7.09 10.47 -3.81
CA ALA A 70 5.71 10.94 -3.99
C ALA A 70 5.03 10.33 -5.22
N ARG A 71 5.83 10.14 -6.28
CA ARG A 71 5.38 9.80 -7.63
C ARG A 71 5.64 8.35 -8.04
N GLN A 72 6.18 7.51 -7.16
CA GLN A 72 6.25 6.06 -7.40
C GLN A 72 5.79 5.29 -6.18
N SER A 73 4.99 4.25 -6.42
CA SER A 73 4.45 3.41 -5.36
C SER A 73 5.49 2.46 -4.76
N GLN A 74 6.61 2.24 -5.44
CA GLN A 74 7.69 1.36 -5.02
C GLN A 74 9.05 1.87 -5.55
N PRO A 75 10.14 1.74 -4.77
CA PRO A 75 11.47 2.17 -5.16
C PRO A 75 12.11 1.23 -6.19
N ARG A 76 12.89 1.78 -7.12
CA ARG A 76 13.75 1.02 -8.04
C ARG A 76 15.20 0.97 -7.54
N MET A 77 16.06 0.18 -8.18
CA MET A 77 17.47 0.02 -7.77
C MET A 77 18.23 1.34 -7.64
N GLU A 78 17.98 2.33 -8.50
CA GLU A 78 18.66 3.62 -8.48
C GLU A 78 18.40 4.41 -7.18
N TRP A 79 17.30 4.10 -6.51
CA TRP A 79 16.79 4.80 -5.34
C TRP A 79 17.46 4.28 -4.09
N THR A 80 17.68 2.98 -4.03
CA THR A 80 18.43 2.33 -2.97
C THR A 80 19.82 2.95 -2.86
N TYR A 81 20.50 3.17 -3.99
CA TYR A 81 21.80 3.84 -4.01
C TYR A 81 21.70 5.29 -3.49
N LEU A 82 20.72 6.06 -3.98
CA LEU A 82 20.52 7.44 -3.53
C LEU A 82 20.22 7.54 -2.03
N ILE A 83 19.36 6.67 -1.51
CA ILE A 83 19.00 6.62 -0.08
C ILE A 83 20.23 6.33 0.77
N GLU A 84 21.02 5.32 0.41
CA GLU A 84 22.24 4.97 1.16
C GLU A 84 23.29 6.08 1.13
N GLU A 85 23.49 6.74 -0.02
CA GLU A 85 24.41 7.87 -0.14
C GLU A 85 23.98 9.07 0.74
N LEU A 86 22.69 9.41 0.72
CA LEU A 86 22.13 10.47 1.56
C LEU A 86 22.26 10.12 3.04
N LYS A 87 21.90 8.88 3.41
CA LYS A 87 22.01 8.37 4.79
C LYS A 87 23.44 8.49 5.31
N HIS A 88 24.41 8.03 4.54
CA HIS A 88 25.82 8.09 4.91
C HIS A 88 26.30 9.53 5.09
N SER A 89 25.97 10.42 4.16
CA SER A 89 26.35 11.84 4.22
C SER A 89 25.75 12.54 5.44
N LEU A 90 24.48 12.28 5.74
CA LEU A 90 23.79 12.83 6.90
C LEU A 90 24.38 12.29 8.21
N GLN A 91 24.70 10.99 8.28
CA GLN A 91 25.34 10.37 9.45
C GLN A 91 26.70 10.99 9.76
N GLN A 92 27.58 11.10 8.76
CA GLN A 92 28.88 11.75 8.93
C GLN A 92 28.74 13.19 9.42
N PHE A 93 27.76 13.93 8.90
CA PHE A 93 27.50 15.30 9.33
C PHE A 93 27.05 15.38 10.79
N VAL A 94 26.14 14.52 11.24
CA VAL A 94 25.66 14.54 12.64
C VAL A 94 26.66 13.94 13.62
N GLU A 95 27.67 13.19 13.17
CA GLU A 95 28.69 12.61 14.06
C GLU A 95 29.80 13.59 14.45
N ASP A 96 30.05 14.65 13.67
CA ASP A 96 31.04 15.68 14.04
C ASP A 96 30.51 16.54 15.22
N PRO A 97 31.14 16.49 16.40
CA PRO A 97 30.67 17.25 17.56
C PRO A 97 30.69 18.76 17.35
N ARG A 98 31.54 19.28 16.44
CA ARG A 98 31.62 20.73 16.15
C ARG A 98 30.29 21.25 15.59
N HIS A 99 29.65 20.48 14.71
CA HIS A 99 28.40 20.87 14.06
C HIS A 99 27.25 21.06 15.05
N HIS A 100 27.21 20.33 16.15
CA HIS A 100 26.15 20.47 17.17
C HIS A 100 26.12 21.86 17.81
N SER A 101 27.30 22.48 17.96
CA SER A 101 27.42 23.83 18.54
C SER A 101 27.33 24.94 17.50
N ARG A 102 27.81 24.69 16.27
CA ARG A 102 27.96 25.70 15.22
C ARG A 102 26.79 25.74 14.23
N LEU A 103 26.20 24.60 13.94
CA LEU A 103 25.15 24.41 12.92
C LEU A 103 23.92 23.66 13.53
N PRO A 104 23.38 24.11 14.67
CA PRO A 104 22.39 23.34 15.42
C PRO A 104 21.07 23.14 14.67
N HIS A 105 20.68 24.06 13.80
CA HIS A 105 19.51 23.91 12.91
C HIS A 105 19.74 22.79 11.88
N GLN A 106 20.88 22.82 11.18
CA GLN A 106 21.21 21.82 10.16
C GLN A 106 21.38 20.43 10.79
N VAL A 107 21.91 20.33 12.01
CA VAL A 107 21.96 19.05 12.74
C VAL A 107 20.55 18.54 13.04
N ALA A 108 19.64 19.40 13.52
CA ALA A 108 18.26 19.00 13.78
C ALA A 108 17.54 18.56 12.49
N LEU A 109 17.76 19.26 11.37
CA LEU A 109 17.18 18.92 10.07
C LEU A 109 17.78 17.62 9.50
N ALA A 110 19.09 17.43 9.62
CA ALA A 110 19.76 16.19 9.22
C ALA A 110 19.22 14.98 10.00
N LYS A 111 18.98 15.12 11.31
CA LYS A 111 18.34 14.09 12.13
C LYS A 111 16.90 13.81 11.70
N LEU A 112 16.13 14.82 11.32
CA LEU A 112 14.79 14.60 10.75
C LEU A 112 14.85 13.74 9.47
N HIS A 113 15.77 14.07 8.55
CA HIS A 113 15.94 13.30 7.31
C HIS A 113 16.45 11.88 7.57
N LEU A 114 17.37 11.67 8.52
CA LEU A 114 17.78 10.33 8.95
C LEU A 114 16.60 9.53 9.50
N GLY A 115 15.72 10.18 10.27
CA GLY A 115 14.48 9.59 10.76
C GLY A 115 13.56 9.13 9.62
N ARG A 116 13.36 9.98 8.60
CA ARG A 116 12.57 9.65 7.41
C ARG A 116 13.17 8.51 6.60
N ILE A 117 14.49 8.52 6.38
CA ILE A 117 15.20 7.41 5.70
C ILE A 117 14.98 6.11 6.46
N CYS A 118 15.19 6.10 7.78
CA CYS A 118 14.97 4.90 8.57
C CYS A 118 13.51 4.40 8.48
N SER A 119 12.54 5.32 8.45
CA SER A 119 11.13 4.96 8.27
C SER A 119 10.83 4.37 6.89
N ILE A 120 11.42 4.90 5.81
CA ILE A 120 11.29 4.34 4.45
C ILE A 120 11.87 2.92 4.38
N GLN A 121 12.97 2.68 5.09
CA GLN A 121 13.61 1.37 5.22
C GLN A 121 12.88 0.43 6.22
N GLY A 122 11.77 0.88 6.79
CA GLY A 122 11.02 0.14 7.80
C GLY A 122 11.72 0.01 9.16
N ASN A 123 12.88 0.63 9.39
CA ASN A 123 13.55 0.66 10.69
C ASN A 123 12.91 1.69 11.62
N ASN A 124 11.70 1.39 12.10
CA ASN A 124 10.87 2.31 12.88
C ASN A 124 11.50 2.68 14.23
N SER A 125 12.32 1.80 14.82
CA SER A 125 12.98 2.07 16.09
C SER A 125 14.05 3.18 15.94
N MET A 126 14.89 3.09 14.92
CA MET A 126 15.88 4.12 14.61
C MET A 126 15.21 5.39 14.09
N ALA A 127 14.14 5.25 13.30
CA ALA A 127 13.35 6.38 12.84
C ALA A 127 12.87 7.24 14.01
N ARG A 128 12.23 6.61 15.02
CA ARG A 128 11.78 7.30 16.23
C ARG A 128 12.91 8.01 16.94
N ASN A 129 14.03 7.32 17.20
CA ASN A 129 15.17 7.90 17.90
C ASN A 129 15.67 9.18 17.22
N TRP A 130 15.87 9.14 15.90
CA TRP A 130 16.30 10.31 15.14
C TRP A 130 15.28 11.46 15.14
N ILE A 131 13.99 11.15 15.02
CA ILE A 131 12.90 12.14 15.06
C ILE A 131 12.81 12.80 16.44
N ASP A 132 12.89 12.02 17.52
CA ASP A 132 12.82 12.54 18.89
C ASP A 132 14.00 13.49 19.17
N GLN A 133 15.22 13.12 18.76
CA GLN A 133 16.38 14.01 18.86
C GLN A 133 16.23 15.29 18.03
N SER A 134 15.63 15.20 16.83
CA SER A 134 15.33 16.37 16.01
C SER A 134 14.33 17.31 16.71
N ILE A 135 13.29 16.76 17.34
CA ILE A 135 12.33 17.52 18.14
C ILE A 135 13.00 18.22 19.33
N GLU A 136 13.83 17.51 20.10
CA GLU A 136 14.53 18.06 21.25
C GLU A 136 15.46 19.23 20.87
N LEU A 137 16.22 19.07 19.79
CA LEU A 137 17.10 20.12 19.29
C LEU A 137 16.31 21.30 18.74
N SER A 138 15.25 21.06 17.97
CA SER A 138 14.43 22.14 17.40
C SER A 138 13.77 22.99 18.49
N LYS A 139 13.29 22.36 19.58
CA LYS A 139 12.82 23.06 20.78
C LYS A 139 13.91 23.92 21.42
N SER A 140 15.09 23.35 21.61
CA SER A 140 16.23 24.04 22.22
C SER A 140 16.69 25.24 21.39
N ASN A 141 16.62 25.11 20.06
CA ASN A 141 16.96 26.15 19.09
C ASN A 141 15.84 27.19 18.90
N GLN A 142 14.66 26.99 19.52
CA GLN A 142 13.46 27.82 19.31
C GLN A 142 12.98 27.84 17.85
N ASP A 143 13.26 26.77 17.10
CA ASP A 143 12.82 26.57 15.71
C ASP A 143 11.44 25.90 15.68
N GLN A 144 10.40 26.71 15.61
CA GLN A 144 9.02 26.24 15.65
C GLN A 144 8.58 25.55 14.35
N VAL A 145 9.18 25.91 13.21
CA VAL A 145 8.85 25.32 11.90
C VAL A 145 9.40 23.91 11.82
N LEU A 146 10.69 23.73 12.11
CA LEU A 146 11.31 22.41 12.07
C LEU A 146 10.73 21.48 13.15
N TRP A 147 10.41 22.02 14.33
CA TRP A 147 9.70 21.26 15.36
C TRP A 147 8.34 20.78 14.84
N GLY A 148 7.56 21.65 14.19
CA GLY A 148 6.31 21.25 13.54
C GLY A 148 6.52 20.14 12.50
N TYR A 149 7.55 20.25 11.66
CA TYR A 149 7.84 19.25 10.61
C TYR A 149 8.21 17.90 11.21
N ALA A 150 9.03 17.88 12.26
CA ALA A 150 9.38 16.66 12.98
C ALA A 150 8.17 16.02 13.67
N LEU A 151 7.25 16.82 14.22
CA LEU A 151 5.99 16.32 14.79
C LEU A 151 5.06 15.70 13.73
N ASN A 152 5.00 16.24 12.51
CA ASN A 152 4.23 15.60 11.44
C ASN A 152 4.79 14.21 11.12
N THR A 153 6.11 14.11 10.92
CA THR A 153 6.78 12.82 10.66
C THR A 153 6.58 11.85 11.83
N LEU A 154 6.69 12.33 13.08
CA LEU A 154 6.41 11.51 14.27
C LEU A 154 4.97 11.00 14.28
N GLY A 155 4.01 11.85 13.94
CA GLY A 155 2.60 11.45 13.88
C GLY A 155 2.33 10.38 12.82
N CYS A 156 2.99 10.46 11.66
CA CYS A 156 2.91 9.40 10.64
C CYS A 156 3.50 8.09 11.17
N LEU A 157 4.66 8.14 11.82
CA LEU A 157 5.29 6.98 12.44
C LEU A 157 4.42 6.35 13.55
N ASP A 158 3.85 7.18 14.44
CA ASP A 158 2.91 6.74 15.47
C ASP A 158 1.69 6.05 14.85
N SER A 159 1.18 6.59 13.74
CA SER A 159 0.04 6.01 13.03
C SER A 159 0.35 4.65 12.41
N VAL A 160 1.53 4.49 11.81
CA VAL A 160 2.05 3.22 11.27
C VAL A 160 2.21 2.18 12.38
N LEU A 161 2.71 2.60 13.54
CA LEU A 161 2.83 1.77 14.74
C LEU A 161 1.49 1.53 15.46
N GLY A 162 0.37 2.02 14.91
CA GLY A 162 -0.97 1.78 15.43
C GLY A 162 -1.38 2.62 16.64
N ASP A 163 -0.56 3.60 17.07
CA ASP A 163 -0.90 4.57 18.12
C ASP A 163 -1.52 5.84 17.52
N HIS A 164 -2.77 5.71 17.08
CA HIS A 164 -3.51 6.83 16.51
C HIS A 164 -3.76 7.98 17.50
N ASN A 165 -3.72 7.73 18.82
CA ASN A 165 -3.88 8.79 19.82
C ASN A 165 -2.61 9.62 19.96
N ALA A 166 -1.42 8.99 19.95
CA ALA A 166 -0.16 9.71 19.84
C ALA A 166 -0.07 10.48 18.52
N ALA A 167 -0.41 9.84 17.39
CA ALA A 167 -0.43 10.48 16.08
C ALA A 167 -1.29 11.76 16.06
N LYS A 168 -2.53 11.67 16.57
CA LYS A 168 -3.43 12.82 16.69
C LYS A 168 -2.83 13.97 17.49
N ARG A 169 -2.17 13.68 18.62
CA ARG A 169 -1.51 14.70 19.45
C ARG A 169 -0.37 15.38 18.68
N SER A 170 0.45 14.61 17.99
CA SER A 170 1.57 15.10 17.18
C SER A 170 1.08 16.00 16.03
N PHE A 171 0.05 15.58 15.29
CA PHE A 171 -0.53 16.40 14.21
C PHE A 171 -1.21 17.68 14.72
N TYR A 172 -1.92 17.60 15.84
CA TYR A 172 -2.53 18.79 16.46
C TYR A 172 -1.47 19.82 16.87
N GLU A 173 -0.41 19.37 17.53
CA GLU A 173 0.68 20.25 17.96
C GLU A 173 1.46 20.83 16.77
N CYS A 174 1.70 20.03 15.72
CA CYS A 174 2.24 20.50 14.45
C CYS A 174 1.37 21.65 13.87
N CYS A 175 0.05 21.44 13.77
CA CYS A 175 -0.86 22.47 13.29
C CYS A 175 -0.79 23.75 14.13
N ARG A 176 -0.76 23.62 15.47
CA ARG A 176 -0.69 24.75 16.40
C ARG A 176 0.59 25.57 16.21
N LEU A 177 1.73 24.91 16.06
CA LEU A 177 3.02 25.56 15.84
C LEU A 177 3.04 26.31 14.51
N LEU A 178 2.67 25.63 13.42
CA LEU A 178 2.74 26.21 12.08
C LEU A 178 1.72 27.35 11.86
N GLN A 179 0.51 27.25 12.42
CA GLN A 179 -0.49 28.33 12.35
C GLN A 179 -0.05 29.63 13.02
N SER A 180 0.89 29.56 13.97
CA SER A 180 1.40 30.74 14.66
C SER A 180 2.54 31.45 13.92
N GLN A 181 3.03 30.87 12.82
CA GLN A 181 4.12 31.44 12.02
C GLN A 181 3.59 32.34 10.92
N HIS A 182 4.41 33.31 10.52
CA HIS A 182 4.18 34.16 9.35
C HIS A 182 4.94 33.59 8.14
N GLY A 183 4.41 33.79 6.93
CA GLY A 183 5.03 33.33 5.67
C GLY A 183 4.28 32.16 5.02
N SER A 184 4.62 31.91 3.75
CA SER A 184 3.98 30.89 2.90
C SER A 184 4.66 29.52 2.96
N ASP A 185 5.94 29.46 3.34
CA ASP A 185 6.80 28.29 3.07
C ASP A 185 6.36 27.02 3.84
N HIS A 186 5.67 27.19 4.96
CA HIS A 186 5.17 26.10 5.80
C HIS A 186 3.70 25.73 5.55
N GLN A 187 3.00 26.43 4.65
CA GLN A 187 1.57 26.22 4.40
C GLN A 187 1.27 24.82 3.83
N ASN A 188 2.17 24.29 3.01
CA ASN A 188 2.07 22.92 2.48
C ASN A 188 2.09 21.88 3.60
N VAL A 189 3.02 22.00 4.55
CA VAL A 189 3.12 21.07 5.68
C VAL A 189 1.95 21.24 6.65
N LEU A 190 1.46 22.46 6.86
CA LEU A 190 0.26 22.70 7.64
C LEU A 190 -0.97 22.01 7.01
N ALA A 191 -1.15 22.10 5.69
CA ALA A 191 -2.22 21.40 4.98
C ALA A 191 -2.10 19.87 5.11
N ILE A 192 -0.88 19.33 5.01
CA ILE A 192 -0.59 17.90 5.25
C ILE A 192 -0.98 17.49 6.68
N ALA A 193 -0.52 18.23 7.69
CA ALA A 193 -0.79 17.91 9.09
C ALA A 193 -2.30 17.97 9.40
N LEU A 194 -3.03 18.93 8.82
CA LEU A 194 -4.48 19.03 8.93
C LEU A 194 -5.21 17.84 8.27
N ARG A 195 -4.75 17.42 7.08
CA ARG A 195 -5.26 16.21 6.42
C ARG A 195 -5.06 14.97 7.28
N ASN A 196 -3.84 14.78 7.78
CA ASN A 196 -3.47 13.65 8.61
C ASN A 196 -4.29 13.64 9.91
N LEU A 197 -4.46 14.80 10.55
CA LEU A 197 -5.34 14.95 11.70
C LEU A 197 -6.78 14.52 11.38
N GLY A 198 -7.30 14.90 10.21
CA GLY A 198 -8.61 14.47 9.73
C GLY A 198 -8.71 12.94 9.55
N LEU A 199 -7.74 12.31 8.90
CA LEU A 199 -7.73 10.86 8.70
C LEU A 199 -7.54 10.08 10.00
N THR A 200 -6.68 10.56 10.91
CA THR A 200 -6.53 9.96 12.23
C THR A 200 -7.80 10.14 13.06
N ASN A 201 -8.49 11.29 12.96
CA ASN A 201 -9.81 11.46 13.57
C ASN A 201 -10.82 10.45 12.99
N ARG A 202 -10.88 10.27 11.66
CA ARG A 202 -11.74 9.26 11.01
C ARG A 202 -11.47 7.86 11.55
N ALA A 203 -10.19 7.47 11.67
CA ALA A 203 -9.78 6.18 12.22
C ALA A 203 -10.17 6.01 13.71
N LEU A 204 -10.24 7.11 14.46
CA LEU A 204 -10.70 7.15 15.85
C LEU A 204 -12.23 7.32 16.00
N GLY A 205 -12.99 7.35 14.89
CA GLY A 205 -14.44 7.58 14.91
C GLY A 205 -14.87 9.02 15.26
N LEU A 206 -13.95 9.98 15.11
CA LEU A 206 -14.18 11.41 15.32
C LEU A 206 -14.41 12.13 13.98
N ASP A 207 -14.94 13.36 14.04
CA ASP A 207 -15.14 14.16 12.83
C ASP A 207 -13.81 14.50 12.13
N ALA A 208 -13.77 14.20 10.83
CA ALA A 208 -12.64 14.41 9.94
C ALA A 208 -12.82 15.63 9.03
N THR A 209 -14.05 16.16 8.94
CA THR A 209 -14.45 17.15 7.94
C THR A 209 -13.70 18.47 8.11
N GLU A 210 -13.73 19.05 9.31
CA GLU A 210 -13.18 20.39 9.53
C GLU A 210 -11.66 20.52 9.30
N PRO A 211 -10.80 19.61 9.80
CA PRO A 211 -9.38 19.65 9.49
C PRO A 211 -9.10 19.59 7.98
N ILE A 212 -9.75 18.67 7.25
CA ILE A 212 -9.53 18.49 5.81
C ILE A 212 -10.02 19.72 5.01
N ARG A 213 -11.17 20.30 5.40
CA ARG A 213 -11.65 21.55 4.79
C ARG A 213 -10.66 22.69 4.94
N LYS A 214 -10.06 22.85 6.13
CA LYS A 214 -9.02 23.85 6.35
C LYS A 214 -7.79 23.61 5.49
N ALA A 215 -7.35 22.35 5.34
CA ALA A 215 -6.26 22.00 4.44
C ALA A 215 -6.52 22.40 2.99
N ILE A 216 -7.74 22.14 2.49
CA ILE A 216 -8.17 22.54 1.14
C ILE A 216 -8.13 24.07 0.99
N LEU A 217 -8.64 24.82 1.96
CA LEU A 217 -8.66 26.28 1.91
C LEU A 217 -7.26 26.90 1.85
N ILE A 218 -6.31 26.35 2.62
CA ILE A 218 -4.90 26.77 2.58
C ILE A 218 -4.33 26.55 1.19
N GLN A 219 -4.47 25.33 0.65
CA GLN A 219 -3.96 24.98 -0.68
C GLN A 219 -4.59 25.79 -1.81
N GLN A 220 -5.89 26.11 -1.73
CA GLN A 220 -6.58 26.92 -2.74
C GLN A 220 -6.10 28.37 -2.81
N GLN A 221 -5.50 28.88 -1.74
CA GLN A 221 -4.93 30.24 -1.70
C GLN A 221 -3.53 30.30 -2.31
N ASP A 222 -2.86 29.16 -2.45
CA ASP A 222 -1.56 29.06 -3.09
C ASP A 222 -1.68 29.29 -4.61
N PRO A 223 -0.94 30.24 -5.20
CA PRO A 223 -0.93 30.46 -6.65
C PRO A 223 -0.57 29.20 -7.47
N ASP A 224 0.30 28.34 -6.95
CA ASP A 224 0.76 27.12 -7.61
C ASP A 224 -0.31 26.01 -7.62
N SER A 225 -1.41 26.20 -6.88
CA SER A 225 -2.56 25.30 -6.94
C SER A 225 -3.30 25.32 -8.29
N ARG A 226 -2.99 26.28 -9.17
CA ARG A 226 -3.60 26.41 -10.51
C ARG A 226 -2.70 25.90 -11.63
N THR A 227 -1.44 25.59 -11.33
CA THR A 227 -0.46 25.11 -12.29
C THR A 227 -0.28 23.61 -12.16
N TYR A 228 0.34 22.99 -13.16
CA TYR A 228 0.72 21.59 -13.09
C TYR A 228 1.89 21.43 -12.09
N GLY A 229 1.68 20.69 -11.00
CA GLY A 229 2.68 20.53 -9.95
C GLY A 229 2.15 19.91 -8.66
N LEU A 230 3.06 19.70 -7.70
CA LEU A 230 2.79 18.99 -6.43
C LEU A 230 1.67 19.64 -5.61
N THR A 231 1.65 20.97 -5.51
CA THR A 231 0.63 21.75 -4.80
C THR A 231 -0.78 21.45 -5.33
N ASN A 232 -0.95 21.43 -6.65
CA ASN A 232 -2.23 21.07 -7.26
C ASN A 232 -2.58 19.59 -7.07
N GLU A 233 -1.62 18.68 -7.24
CA GLU A 233 -1.82 17.24 -7.03
C GLU A 233 -2.34 16.98 -5.62
N MET A 234 -1.70 17.58 -4.61
CA MET A 234 -2.12 17.54 -3.22
C MET A 234 -3.52 18.12 -3.02
N LEU A 235 -3.86 19.24 -3.66
CA LEU A 235 -5.19 19.83 -3.59
C LEU A 235 -6.27 18.85 -4.12
N GLN A 236 -6.00 18.15 -5.22
CA GLN A 236 -6.95 17.16 -5.75
C GLN A 236 -7.10 15.96 -4.81
N ASP A 237 -5.99 15.48 -4.23
CA ASP A 237 -6.03 14.40 -3.23
C ASP A 237 -6.81 14.80 -1.98
N LEU A 238 -6.65 16.03 -1.49
CA LEU A 238 -7.42 16.57 -0.37
C LEU A 238 -8.92 16.63 -0.68
N ARG A 239 -9.29 17.12 -1.87
CA ARG A 239 -10.69 17.16 -2.33
C ARG A 239 -11.30 15.78 -2.40
N MET A 240 -10.59 14.79 -2.95
CA MET A 240 -11.08 13.43 -3.07
C MET A 240 -11.13 12.71 -1.71
N THR A 241 -10.21 13.03 -0.80
CA THR A 241 -10.28 12.56 0.59
C THR A 241 -11.53 13.11 1.29
N LEU A 242 -11.82 14.41 1.17
CA LEU A 242 -13.05 14.99 1.75
C LEU A 242 -14.32 14.49 1.07
N CYS A 243 -14.25 14.24 -0.24
CA CYS A 243 -15.35 13.67 -1.00
C CYS A 243 -15.72 12.27 -0.51
N GLU A 244 -14.73 11.43 -0.20
CA GLU A 244 -14.95 10.12 0.44
C GLU A 244 -15.63 10.28 1.81
N VAL A 245 -15.16 11.22 2.64
CA VAL A 245 -15.78 11.49 3.95
C VAL A 245 -17.25 11.90 3.82
N TYR A 246 -17.58 12.79 2.88
CA TYR A 246 -18.98 13.16 2.62
C TYR A 246 -19.80 11.99 2.07
N TRP A 247 -19.22 11.16 1.19
CA TRP A 247 -19.88 9.96 0.71
C TRP A 247 -20.22 9.01 1.87
N GLU A 248 -19.28 8.74 2.78
CA GLU A 248 -19.51 7.89 3.96
C GLU A 248 -20.58 8.45 4.91
N GLN A 249 -20.67 9.78 5.01
CA GLN A 249 -21.69 10.49 5.79
C GLN A 249 -23.05 10.57 5.08
N GLY A 250 -23.14 10.13 3.81
CA GLY A 250 -24.35 10.22 3.02
C GLY A 250 -24.62 11.59 2.40
N GLU A 251 -23.69 12.54 2.48
CA GLU A 251 -23.83 13.91 1.94
C GLU A 251 -23.48 13.96 0.44
N LEU A 252 -24.27 13.27 -0.37
CA LEU A 252 -23.98 12.99 -1.79
C LEU A 252 -23.80 14.24 -2.65
N GLN A 253 -24.56 15.31 -2.38
CA GLN A 253 -24.43 16.56 -3.14
C GLN A 253 -23.07 17.25 -2.90
N LYS A 254 -22.60 17.26 -1.65
CA LYS A 254 -21.30 17.85 -1.31
C LYS A 254 -20.16 17.02 -1.91
N ALA A 255 -20.28 15.69 -1.84
CA ALA A 255 -19.37 14.76 -2.50
C ALA A 255 -19.34 15.01 -4.03
N ALA A 256 -20.49 15.02 -4.69
CA ALA A 256 -20.58 15.22 -6.14
C ALA A 256 -19.98 16.57 -6.59
N SER A 257 -20.17 17.63 -5.80
CA SER A 257 -19.56 18.94 -6.07
C SER A 257 -18.03 18.88 -6.03
N LEU A 258 -17.44 18.22 -5.02
CA LEU A 258 -15.99 18.07 -4.93
C LEU A 258 -15.43 17.19 -6.05
N ALA A 259 -16.08 16.06 -6.35
CA ALA A 259 -15.66 15.18 -7.44
C ALA A 259 -15.70 15.89 -8.80
N GLN A 260 -16.73 16.72 -9.05
CA GLN A 260 -16.79 17.54 -10.27
C GLN A 260 -15.67 18.59 -10.30
N GLN A 261 -15.42 19.32 -9.20
CA GLN A 261 -14.31 20.29 -9.13
C GLN A 261 -12.95 19.65 -9.40
N THR A 262 -12.72 18.44 -8.86
CA THR A 262 -11.49 17.68 -9.12
C THR A 262 -11.40 17.27 -10.58
N LEU A 263 -12.47 16.74 -11.16
CA LEU A 263 -12.52 16.33 -12.57
C LEU A 263 -12.24 17.52 -13.51
N ASP A 264 -12.85 18.67 -13.25
CA ASP A 264 -12.66 19.89 -14.04
C ASP A 264 -11.21 20.37 -13.97
N SER A 265 -10.62 20.36 -12.76
CA SER A 265 -9.21 20.72 -12.55
C SER A 265 -8.27 19.79 -13.32
N LEU A 266 -8.42 18.47 -13.16
CA LEU A 266 -7.56 17.48 -13.83
C LEU A 266 -7.67 17.57 -15.36
N THR A 267 -8.90 17.70 -15.88
CA THR A 267 -9.15 17.79 -17.32
C THR A 267 -8.53 19.05 -17.91
N SER A 268 -8.64 20.19 -17.22
CA SER A 268 -8.04 21.45 -17.68
C SER A 268 -6.51 21.36 -17.81
N GLN A 269 -5.86 20.61 -16.93
CA GLN A 269 -4.39 20.51 -16.90
C GLN A 269 -3.84 19.58 -17.97
N ILE A 270 -4.52 18.47 -18.27
CA ILE A 270 -4.10 17.52 -19.32
C ILE A 270 -4.05 18.20 -20.69
N VAL A 271 -4.96 19.16 -20.95
CA VAL A 271 -5.03 19.91 -22.22
C VAL A 271 -3.86 20.89 -22.40
N HIS A 272 -3.19 21.29 -21.33
CA HIS A 272 -2.07 22.25 -21.38
C HIS A 272 -0.68 21.60 -21.42
N THR A 273 -0.60 20.26 -21.39
CA THR A 273 0.65 19.48 -21.41
C THR A 273 1.07 19.05 -22.83
N GLU A 274 1.22 19.99 -23.76
CA GLU A 274 2.12 19.76 -24.91
C GLU A 274 3.54 20.09 -24.46
N LEU A 275 4.25 19.11 -23.86
CA LEU A 275 5.62 19.28 -23.38
C LEU A 275 6.63 18.46 -24.22
N PRO A 276 7.73 19.06 -24.69
CA PRO A 276 8.84 18.34 -25.32
C PRO A 276 9.56 17.44 -24.28
N ASN A 277 10.05 16.28 -24.71
CA ASN A 277 10.73 15.22 -23.93
C ASN A 277 9.81 14.21 -23.22
N LEU A 278 9.17 13.37 -24.04
CA LEU A 278 8.16 12.37 -23.69
C LEU A 278 8.61 11.32 -22.64
N ASP A 279 9.90 11.00 -22.57
CA ASP A 279 10.39 9.88 -21.73
C ASP A 279 10.35 10.14 -20.22
N LYS A 280 10.34 11.40 -19.77
CA LYS A 280 10.31 11.72 -18.32
C LYS A 280 8.90 11.86 -17.73
N HIS A 281 7.86 11.84 -18.56
CA HIS A 281 6.49 12.20 -18.15
C HIS A 281 5.42 11.11 -18.34
N LEU A 282 5.73 9.96 -18.93
CA LEU A 282 4.73 8.91 -19.18
C LEU A 282 4.04 8.41 -17.88
N ILE A 283 4.80 8.28 -16.79
CA ILE A 283 4.27 7.89 -15.48
C ILE A 283 3.31 8.96 -14.92
N ALA A 284 3.69 10.23 -15.04
CA ALA A 284 2.89 11.35 -14.55
C ALA A 284 1.60 11.49 -15.38
N LEU A 285 1.68 11.43 -16.71
CA LEU A 285 0.52 11.43 -17.59
C LEU A 285 -0.44 10.26 -17.29
N ASN A 286 0.11 9.05 -17.10
CA ASN A 286 -0.68 7.89 -16.70
C ASN A 286 -1.36 8.07 -15.34
N ARG A 287 -0.71 8.72 -14.37
CA ARG A 287 -1.31 9.03 -13.07
C ARG A 287 -2.48 10.01 -13.21
N TYR A 288 -2.31 11.10 -13.95
CA TYR A 288 -3.39 12.06 -14.20
C TYR A 288 -4.54 11.44 -14.98
N ASN A 289 -4.25 10.63 -15.99
CA ASN A 289 -5.28 9.87 -16.72
C ASN A 289 -6.05 8.95 -15.75
N ASN A 290 -5.34 8.20 -14.90
CA ASN A 290 -5.98 7.35 -13.89
C ASN A 290 -6.84 8.15 -12.91
N ALA A 291 -6.33 9.26 -12.38
CA ALA A 291 -7.04 10.12 -11.46
C ALA A 291 -8.31 10.72 -12.11
N THR A 292 -8.20 11.23 -13.33
CA THR A 292 -9.34 11.74 -14.12
C THR A 292 -10.41 10.65 -14.29
N MET A 293 -10.01 9.44 -14.67
CA MET A 293 -10.93 8.32 -14.83
C MET A 293 -11.61 7.93 -13.51
N PHE A 294 -10.87 7.85 -12.40
CA PHE A 294 -11.45 7.54 -11.09
C PHE A 294 -12.41 8.65 -10.62
N ALA A 295 -12.05 9.92 -10.79
CA ALA A 295 -12.93 11.05 -10.47
C ALA A 295 -14.22 11.01 -11.28
N GLN A 296 -14.13 10.72 -12.58
CA GLN A 296 -15.28 10.62 -13.48
C GLN A 296 -16.20 9.44 -13.09
N ARG A 297 -15.63 8.27 -12.80
CA ARG A 297 -16.36 7.08 -12.34
C ARG A 297 -17.08 7.34 -11.01
N ASN A 298 -16.38 7.93 -10.03
CA ASN A 298 -16.96 8.25 -8.73
C ASN A 298 -18.08 9.30 -8.86
N LEU A 299 -17.92 10.29 -9.73
CA LEU A 299 -18.95 11.29 -9.96
C LEU A 299 -20.21 10.68 -10.61
N GLN A 300 -20.04 9.82 -11.62
CA GLN A 300 -21.15 9.09 -12.24
C GLN A 300 -21.89 8.25 -11.20
N SER A 301 -21.12 7.56 -10.36
CA SER A 301 -21.61 6.76 -9.24
C SER A 301 -22.45 7.58 -8.27
N LEU A 302 -21.91 8.71 -7.80
CA LEU A 302 -22.60 9.62 -6.88
C LEU A 302 -23.92 10.14 -7.47
N ARG A 303 -23.93 10.50 -8.76
CA ARG A 303 -25.14 10.94 -9.47
C ARG A 303 -26.20 9.84 -9.58
N GLN A 304 -25.78 8.61 -9.87
CA GLN A 304 -26.68 7.48 -9.92
C GLN A 304 -27.34 7.22 -8.55
N ILE A 305 -26.54 7.16 -7.49
CA ILE A 305 -27.05 6.97 -6.12
C ILE A 305 -27.98 8.12 -5.75
N ALA A 306 -27.62 9.36 -6.10
CA ALA A 306 -28.46 10.51 -5.81
C ALA A 306 -29.80 10.49 -6.56
N ASN A 307 -29.84 9.89 -7.75
CA ASN A 307 -31.10 9.67 -8.49
C ASN A 307 -31.95 8.56 -7.83
N ASP A 308 -31.31 7.50 -7.33
CA ASP A 308 -31.99 6.35 -6.73
C ASP A 308 -32.54 6.66 -5.32
N PHE A 309 -31.81 7.44 -4.51
CA PHE A 309 -32.10 7.66 -3.08
C PHE A 309 -32.27 9.13 -2.69
N GLY A 310 -32.11 10.08 -3.62
CA GLY A 310 -32.15 11.53 -3.33
C GLY A 310 -30.79 12.10 -2.90
N GLN A 311 -30.77 13.35 -2.42
CA GLN A 311 -29.52 14.08 -2.13
C GLN A 311 -28.75 13.58 -0.89
N THR A 312 -29.41 12.75 -0.07
CA THR A 312 -28.82 12.11 1.11
C THR A 312 -29.15 10.63 1.10
N ALA A 313 -28.18 9.77 1.44
CA ALA A 313 -28.39 8.33 1.54
C ALA A 313 -27.84 7.78 2.85
N SER A 314 -28.54 6.82 3.44
CA SER A 314 -28.06 6.08 4.60
C SER A 314 -26.89 5.16 4.25
N ARG A 315 -26.06 4.82 5.24
CA ARG A 315 -24.95 3.87 5.05
C ARG A 315 -25.39 2.50 4.51
N SER A 316 -26.59 2.04 4.87
CA SER A 316 -27.15 0.80 4.35
C SER A 316 -27.57 0.88 2.88
N GLU A 317 -28.01 2.05 2.41
CA GLU A 317 -28.34 2.27 1.01
C GLU A 317 -27.05 2.33 0.18
N LEU A 318 -26.04 3.07 0.65
CA LEU A 318 -24.72 3.13 0.03
C LEU A 318 -24.07 1.74 -0.11
N GLY A 319 -24.23 0.86 0.89
CA GLY A 319 -23.68 -0.49 0.84
C GLY A 319 -24.33 -1.41 -0.21
N LYS A 320 -25.53 -1.07 -0.70
CA LYS A 320 -26.27 -1.87 -1.71
C LYS A 320 -25.99 -1.43 -3.14
N THR A 321 -25.26 -0.34 -3.36
CA THR A 321 -25.09 0.22 -4.70
C THR A 321 -24.03 -0.53 -5.50
N ALA A 322 -24.22 -0.57 -6.82
CA ALA A 322 -23.28 -1.12 -7.78
C ALA A 322 -22.04 -0.20 -7.99
N SER A 323 -21.81 0.79 -7.13
CA SER A 323 -20.81 1.81 -7.33
C SER A 323 -20.09 2.16 -6.03
N ARG A 324 -18.80 1.84 -5.98
CA ARG A 324 -17.94 1.92 -4.78
C ARG A 324 -16.84 2.91 -5.01
N TRP A 325 -16.53 3.72 -3.99
CA TRP A 325 -15.53 4.77 -4.07
C TRP A 325 -14.15 4.21 -4.40
N GLN A 326 -13.51 4.75 -5.45
CA GLN A 326 -12.14 4.42 -5.83
C GLN A 326 -11.32 5.69 -5.99
N TRP A 327 -10.16 5.75 -5.36
CA TRP A 327 -9.21 6.83 -5.60
C TRP A 327 -7.79 6.31 -5.51
N SER A 328 -6.98 6.68 -6.50
CA SER A 328 -5.53 6.53 -6.44
C SER A 328 -4.96 7.91 -6.15
N PRO A 329 -4.32 8.12 -4.99
CA PRO A 329 -3.64 9.38 -4.73
C PRO A 329 -2.66 9.74 -5.86
N LEU A 330 -2.60 11.02 -6.20
CA LEU A 330 -1.59 11.57 -7.10
C LEU A 330 -0.24 11.65 -6.40
N VAL A 331 -0.26 11.89 -5.08
CA VAL A 331 0.89 12.01 -4.19
C VAL A 331 0.81 10.95 -3.09
N ASP A 332 1.87 10.16 -2.94
CA ASP A 332 2.00 9.17 -1.86
C ASP A 332 3.34 9.37 -1.12
N LEU A 333 3.30 10.00 0.05
CA LEU A 333 4.47 10.35 0.86
C LEU A 333 4.41 9.60 2.18
N ASN A 334 4.91 8.37 2.21
CA ASN A 334 4.77 7.47 3.37
C ASN A 334 5.29 8.05 4.70
N THR A 335 6.26 8.98 4.66
CA THR A 335 6.81 9.61 5.86
C THR A 335 6.08 10.88 6.31
N GLU A 336 5.17 11.39 5.49
CA GLU A 336 4.49 12.67 5.70
C GLU A 336 2.98 12.56 5.64
N LEU A 337 2.42 11.50 5.03
CA LEU A 337 1.00 11.28 4.84
C LEU A 337 0.54 10.02 5.57
N VAL A 338 -0.61 10.15 6.22
CA VAL A 338 -1.35 9.00 6.75
C VAL A 338 -2.14 8.34 5.63
N SER A 339 -2.15 7.00 5.58
CA SER A 339 -2.94 6.22 4.61
C SER A 339 -4.44 6.54 4.76
N ASN A 340 -5.13 6.64 3.63
CA ASN A 340 -6.60 6.82 3.60
C ASN A 340 -7.36 5.59 4.13
N HIS A 341 -6.69 4.44 4.23
CA HIS A 341 -7.33 3.14 4.39
C HIS A 341 -7.11 2.51 5.77
N LEU A 342 -6.63 3.28 6.76
CA LEU A 342 -6.35 2.79 8.12
C LEU A 342 -7.53 2.11 8.82
N SER A 343 -8.76 2.57 8.56
CA SER A 343 -9.97 2.02 9.18
C SER A 343 -10.57 0.85 8.40
N MET A 344 -10.01 0.52 7.23
CA MET A 344 -10.55 -0.54 6.40
C MET A 344 -10.25 -1.92 6.98
N SER A 345 -11.27 -2.76 7.00
CA SER A 345 -11.22 -4.15 7.44
C SER A 345 -12.24 -4.97 6.65
N GLY A 346 -12.00 -6.28 6.58
CA GLY A 346 -12.89 -7.24 5.95
C GLY A 346 -12.50 -8.66 6.34
N THR A 347 -13.30 -9.65 5.96
CA THR A 347 -13.00 -11.05 6.16
C THR A 347 -12.25 -11.60 4.95
N MET A 348 -11.06 -12.15 5.17
CA MET A 348 -10.23 -12.76 4.13
C MET A 348 -10.96 -13.95 3.52
N VAL A 349 -11.02 -13.97 2.19
CA VAL A 349 -11.70 -15.02 1.44
C VAL A 349 -10.94 -16.34 1.56
N ALA A 350 -11.65 -17.46 1.58
CA ALA A 350 -11.01 -18.76 1.39
C ALA A 350 -10.67 -18.97 -0.08
N GLU A 351 -9.64 -19.75 -0.36
CA GLU A 351 -9.22 -19.97 -1.75
C GLU A 351 -10.17 -20.88 -2.53
N PHE A 352 -10.86 -21.79 -1.84
CA PHE A 352 -11.88 -22.66 -2.45
C PHE A 352 -13.22 -21.93 -2.73
N GLU A 353 -13.38 -20.68 -2.29
CA GLU A 353 -14.55 -19.88 -2.61
C GLU A 353 -14.55 -19.44 -4.09
N PRO A 354 -15.69 -19.01 -4.66
CA PRO A 354 -15.75 -18.53 -6.03
C PRO A 354 -14.78 -17.39 -6.33
N GLN A 355 -14.10 -17.49 -7.48
CA GLN A 355 -13.07 -16.56 -7.91
C GLN A 355 -13.42 -15.94 -9.26
N ASN A 356 -13.07 -14.67 -9.40
CA ASN A 356 -13.26 -13.92 -10.65
C ASN A 356 -11.96 -13.72 -11.44
N GLY A 357 -10.80 -13.96 -10.82
CA GLY A 357 -9.51 -13.74 -11.47
C GLY A 357 -8.32 -14.36 -10.78
N LEU A 358 -7.34 -14.78 -11.57
CA LEU A 358 -6.00 -15.14 -11.12
C LEU A 358 -4.97 -14.31 -11.89
N ALA A 359 -3.94 -13.80 -11.22
CA ALA A 359 -2.79 -13.18 -11.88
C ALA A 359 -1.58 -14.13 -11.83
N LEU A 360 -0.89 -14.24 -12.97
CA LEU A 360 0.22 -15.16 -13.22
C LEU A 360 1.41 -14.38 -13.77
N ALA A 361 2.61 -14.68 -13.26
CA ALA A 361 3.84 -14.07 -13.75
C ALA A 361 4.41 -14.87 -14.92
N TRP A 362 4.48 -14.24 -16.10
CA TRP A 362 5.28 -14.72 -17.23
C TRP A 362 6.68 -14.11 -17.15
N GLY A 363 6.76 -12.77 -17.24
CA GLY A 363 7.99 -11.99 -17.07
C GLY A 363 9.23 -12.50 -17.82
N MET A 364 10.41 -12.14 -17.32
CA MET A 364 11.72 -12.55 -17.84
C MET A 364 12.14 -13.99 -17.44
N PHE A 365 11.24 -14.74 -16.81
CA PHE A 365 11.57 -16.01 -16.17
C PHE A 365 11.10 -17.17 -17.05
N ASP A 366 11.93 -17.57 -18.01
CA ASP A 366 11.68 -18.69 -18.94
C ASP A 366 11.20 -19.98 -18.25
N TRP A 367 11.62 -20.19 -16.99
CA TRP A 367 11.28 -21.33 -16.17
C TRP A 367 9.86 -21.32 -15.61
N THR A 368 9.13 -20.21 -15.75
CA THR A 368 7.72 -20.08 -15.39
C THR A 368 6.79 -20.39 -16.57
N ASN A 369 7.26 -20.20 -17.80
CA ASN A 369 6.45 -20.24 -19.02
C ASN A 369 5.65 -21.54 -19.16
N SER A 370 6.26 -22.69 -18.90
CA SER A 370 5.59 -23.98 -19.01
C SER A 370 4.45 -24.13 -18.00
N VAL A 371 4.68 -23.68 -16.77
CA VAL A 371 3.68 -23.72 -15.69
C VAL A 371 2.54 -22.75 -15.99
N VAL A 372 2.84 -21.51 -16.39
CA VAL A 372 1.82 -20.52 -16.77
C VAL A 372 0.98 -21.00 -17.95
N THR A 373 1.62 -21.58 -18.96
CA THR A 373 0.93 -22.16 -20.12
C THR A 373 0.00 -23.31 -19.70
N ASP A 374 0.45 -24.16 -18.77
CA ASP A 374 -0.36 -25.27 -18.29
C ASP A 374 -1.53 -24.83 -17.42
N ILE A 375 -1.31 -23.89 -16.50
CA ILE A 375 -2.40 -23.24 -15.75
C ILE A 375 -3.40 -22.61 -16.73
N ALA A 376 -2.93 -21.88 -17.74
CA ALA A 376 -3.81 -21.24 -18.71
C ALA A 376 -4.65 -22.24 -19.50
N ARG A 377 -4.02 -23.32 -20.00
CA ARG A 377 -4.71 -24.40 -20.68
C ARG A 377 -5.84 -25.00 -19.83
N GLN A 378 -5.57 -25.20 -18.54
CA GLN A 378 -6.51 -25.86 -17.63
C GLN A 378 -7.61 -24.92 -17.10
N LEU A 379 -7.37 -23.60 -17.01
CA LEU A 379 -8.26 -22.66 -16.30
C LEU A 379 -8.90 -21.57 -17.15
N HIS A 380 -8.55 -21.40 -18.43
CA HIS A 380 -9.04 -20.30 -19.28
C HIS A 380 -10.58 -20.20 -19.37
N ASP A 381 -11.30 -21.31 -19.24
CA ASP A 381 -12.77 -21.38 -19.29
C ASP A 381 -13.43 -21.33 -17.90
N ARG A 382 -12.64 -21.38 -16.81
CA ARG A 382 -13.11 -21.39 -15.42
C ARG A 382 -13.00 -20.03 -14.74
N VAL A 383 -11.93 -19.29 -15.03
CA VAL A 383 -11.60 -18.03 -14.36
C VAL A 383 -10.85 -17.12 -15.30
N ARG A 384 -10.98 -15.80 -15.12
CA ARG A 384 -10.18 -14.84 -15.89
C ARG A 384 -8.72 -14.93 -15.48
N LEU A 385 -7.83 -15.01 -16.46
CA LEU A 385 -6.40 -15.02 -16.22
C LEU A 385 -5.80 -13.67 -16.59
N VAL A 386 -4.94 -13.13 -15.74
CA VAL A 386 -4.11 -11.97 -16.02
C VAL A 386 -2.66 -12.43 -16.10
N VAL A 387 -2.16 -12.60 -17.31
CA VAL A 387 -0.77 -12.95 -17.58
C VAL A 387 0.05 -11.67 -17.60
N VAL A 388 0.99 -11.56 -16.67
CA VAL A 388 1.81 -10.36 -16.48
C VAL A 388 3.20 -10.58 -17.07
N ALA A 389 3.56 -9.73 -18.02
CA ALA A 389 4.89 -9.67 -18.62
C ALA A 389 5.62 -8.40 -18.15
N ASP A 390 6.95 -8.41 -18.25
CA ASP A 390 7.82 -7.30 -17.85
C ASP A 390 8.02 -6.27 -18.97
N ASN A 391 7.80 -6.67 -20.23
CA ASN A 391 7.94 -5.82 -21.42
C ASN A 391 7.07 -6.33 -22.59
N GLU A 392 7.05 -5.60 -23.71
CA GLU A 392 6.26 -5.95 -24.91
C GLU A 392 6.71 -7.27 -25.55
N GLU A 393 8.01 -7.53 -25.63
CA GLU A 393 8.55 -8.78 -26.20
C GLU A 393 8.12 -10.00 -25.39
N SER A 394 8.27 -9.97 -24.06
CA SER A 394 7.80 -11.03 -23.16
C SER A 394 6.29 -11.26 -23.29
N MET A 395 5.51 -10.19 -23.50
CA MET A 395 4.06 -10.29 -23.70
C MET A 395 3.72 -10.99 -25.02
N GLU A 396 4.42 -10.65 -26.10
CA GLU A 396 4.26 -11.31 -27.40
C GLU A 396 4.66 -12.80 -27.32
N GLN A 397 5.74 -13.11 -26.62
CA GLN A 397 6.16 -14.49 -26.36
C GLN A 397 5.11 -15.27 -25.56
N ALA A 398 4.47 -14.64 -24.56
CA ALA A 398 3.38 -15.23 -23.80
C ALA A 398 2.19 -15.55 -24.71
N GLN A 399 1.77 -14.59 -25.54
CA GLN A 399 0.68 -14.79 -26.50
C GLN A 399 0.98 -15.94 -27.46
N ALA A 400 2.14 -15.91 -28.12
CA ALA A 400 2.54 -16.94 -29.07
C ALA A 400 2.62 -18.34 -28.43
N SER A 401 3.09 -18.44 -27.19
CA SER A 401 3.18 -19.71 -26.47
C SER A 401 1.80 -20.27 -26.09
N LEU A 402 0.87 -19.41 -25.68
CA LEU A 402 -0.51 -19.81 -25.37
C LEU A 402 -1.27 -20.21 -26.63
N GLU A 403 -1.08 -19.49 -27.75
CA GLU A 403 -1.64 -19.85 -29.05
C GLU A 403 -1.08 -21.18 -29.58
N ALA A 404 0.23 -21.39 -29.49
CA ALA A 404 0.87 -22.65 -29.86
C ALA A 404 0.42 -23.84 -28.99
N ALA A 405 -0.01 -23.56 -27.75
CA ALA A 405 -0.62 -24.52 -26.84
C ALA A 405 -2.14 -24.66 -27.03
N GLU A 406 -2.71 -24.05 -28.08
CA GLU A 406 -4.13 -24.07 -28.43
C GLU A 406 -5.06 -23.53 -27.32
N VAL A 407 -4.58 -22.58 -26.51
CA VAL A 407 -5.36 -21.97 -25.43
C VAL A 407 -6.18 -20.78 -25.95
N PRO A 408 -7.53 -20.81 -25.83
CA PRO A 408 -8.37 -19.65 -26.18
C PRO A 408 -8.06 -18.42 -25.32
N LEU A 409 -7.79 -17.28 -25.97
CA LEU A 409 -7.35 -16.05 -25.29
C LEU A 409 -8.51 -15.14 -24.81
N GLU A 410 -9.77 -15.50 -25.07
CA GLU A 410 -10.95 -14.65 -24.80
C GLU A 410 -11.07 -14.22 -23.33
N ASN A 411 -10.74 -15.13 -22.42
CA ASN A 411 -10.73 -14.92 -20.98
C ASN A 411 -9.34 -14.62 -20.40
N ILE A 412 -8.33 -14.47 -21.26
CA ILE A 412 -6.97 -14.11 -20.87
C ILE A 412 -6.76 -12.62 -21.13
N ARG A 413 -6.13 -11.95 -20.17
CA ARG A 413 -5.71 -10.56 -20.27
C ARG A 413 -4.22 -10.52 -20.08
N PHE A 414 -3.57 -9.69 -20.89
CA PHE A 414 -2.14 -9.43 -20.76
C PHE A 414 -1.94 -8.06 -20.15
N ALA A 415 -0.95 -7.95 -19.27
CA ALA A 415 -0.53 -6.69 -18.68
C ALA A 415 0.99 -6.61 -18.70
N ILE A 416 1.52 -5.43 -19.03
CA ILE A 416 2.93 -5.13 -18.86
C ILE A 416 3.08 -4.42 -17.52
N ILE A 417 3.74 -5.09 -16.58
CA ILE A 417 4.01 -4.60 -15.24
C ILE A 417 5.47 -4.92 -14.94
N ASP A 418 6.20 -3.89 -14.54
CA ASP A 418 7.55 -4.02 -14.01
C ASP A 418 7.47 -4.84 -12.70
N CYS A 419 7.97 -6.07 -12.71
CA CYS A 419 7.99 -6.98 -11.56
C CYS A 419 9.30 -7.79 -11.53
N GLU A 420 9.93 -7.84 -10.37
CA GLU A 420 11.26 -8.46 -10.22
C GLU A 420 11.23 -9.93 -9.81
N THR A 421 10.07 -10.45 -9.38
CA THR A 421 9.92 -11.85 -9.01
C THR A 421 8.59 -12.40 -9.50
N PRO A 422 8.51 -13.71 -9.79
CA PRO A 422 7.26 -14.32 -10.23
C PRO A 422 6.38 -14.79 -9.07
N TRP A 423 6.75 -14.51 -7.81
CA TRP A 423 6.06 -14.98 -6.60
C TRP A 423 4.84 -14.13 -6.28
N PHE A 424 3.87 -14.14 -7.19
CA PHE A 424 2.66 -13.32 -7.13
C PHE A 424 1.75 -13.68 -5.96
N ARG A 425 1.89 -14.86 -5.35
CA ARG A 425 1.25 -15.16 -4.08
C ARG A 425 1.65 -14.19 -2.99
N ASP A 426 2.92 -13.82 -2.95
CA ASP A 426 3.46 -13.06 -1.84
C ASP A 426 3.34 -11.56 -2.05
N GLN A 427 3.43 -11.14 -3.31
CA GLN A 427 3.34 -9.75 -3.78
C GLN A 427 1.92 -9.35 -4.18
N GLY A 428 1.03 -10.33 -4.34
CA GLY A 428 -0.36 -10.12 -4.68
C GLY A 428 -1.16 -9.57 -3.49
N PRO A 429 -2.35 -9.00 -3.77
CA PRO A 429 -3.23 -8.53 -2.71
C PRO A 429 -3.69 -9.68 -1.82
N ILE A 430 -3.70 -9.45 -0.50
CA ILE A 430 -4.51 -10.26 0.41
C ILE A 430 -5.97 -9.82 0.24
N VAL A 431 -6.81 -10.72 -0.27
CA VAL A 431 -8.18 -10.39 -0.65
C VAL A 431 -9.14 -10.62 0.52
N SER A 432 -9.87 -9.57 0.88
CA SER A 432 -10.90 -9.60 1.93
C SER A 432 -12.20 -9.00 1.43
N VAL A 433 -13.31 -9.37 2.07
CA VAL A 433 -14.64 -8.82 1.80
C VAL A 433 -15.13 -8.07 3.04
N SER A 434 -15.45 -6.79 2.87
CA SER A 434 -15.99 -5.94 3.93
C SER A 434 -17.39 -6.40 4.35
N SER A 435 -17.88 -5.88 5.48
CA SER A 435 -19.26 -6.14 5.92
C SER A 435 -20.36 -5.68 4.95
N SER A 436 -20.04 -4.73 4.05
CA SER A 436 -20.93 -4.28 2.96
C SER A 436 -20.77 -5.11 1.67
N GLY A 437 -20.03 -6.21 1.71
CA GLY A 437 -19.76 -7.07 0.56
C GLY A 437 -18.72 -6.48 -0.39
N GLU A 438 -17.91 -5.53 0.06
CA GLU A 438 -16.90 -4.88 -0.77
C GLU A 438 -15.58 -5.63 -0.77
N THR A 439 -15.06 -5.95 -1.95
CA THR A 439 -13.70 -6.48 -2.02
C THR A 439 -12.70 -5.39 -1.67
N ILE A 440 -11.81 -5.73 -0.77
CA ILE A 440 -10.68 -4.95 -0.31
C ILE A 440 -9.44 -5.78 -0.62
N TRP A 441 -8.46 -5.14 -1.24
CA TRP A 441 -7.14 -5.69 -1.46
C TRP A 441 -6.22 -5.06 -0.42
N PHE A 442 -5.60 -5.89 0.42
CA PHE A 442 -4.59 -5.44 1.35
C PHE A 442 -3.20 -5.66 0.74
N ASP A 443 -2.39 -4.60 0.75
CA ASP A 443 -1.06 -4.56 0.13
C ASP A 443 0.00 -4.20 1.18
N SER A 444 0.99 -5.09 1.36
CA SER A 444 2.09 -4.90 2.31
C SER A 444 3.09 -3.90 1.74
N ARG A 445 3.22 -2.73 2.37
CA ARG A 445 4.08 -1.64 1.87
C ARG A 445 5.50 -1.66 2.44
N LEU A 446 5.85 -2.63 3.30
CA LEU A 446 7.22 -2.74 3.80
C LEU A 446 8.17 -3.18 2.68
N THR A 447 9.35 -2.57 2.65
CA THR A 447 10.38 -2.89 1.67
C THR A 447 10.82 -4.34 1.81
N ARG A 448 10.71 -5.06 0.70
CA ARG A 448 11.13 -6.45 0.57
C ARG A 448 12.52 -6.48 -0.02
N GLU A 449 13.35 -7.43 0.40
CA GLU A 449 14.68 -7.61 -0.16
C GLU A 449 14.84 -9.01 -0.76
N ASP A 450 15.59 -9.11 -1.86
CA ASP A 450 16.00 -10.39 -2.42
C ASP A 450 17.18 -10.99 -1.61
N ARG A 451 17.65 -12.17 -2.01
CA ARG A 451 18.78 -12.86 -1.34
C ARG A 451 20.10 -12.07 -1.35
N LYS A 452 20.20 -10.97 -2.11
CA LYS A 452 21.38 -10.11 -2.21
C LYS A 452 21.18 -8.77 -1.48
N GLY A 453 20.06 -8.60 -0.74
CA GLY A 453 19.73 -7.35 -0.05
C GLY A 453 19.25 -6.25 -0.99
N ARG A 454 18.83 -6.57 -2.22
CA ARG A 454 18.27 -5.59 -3.15
C ARG A 454 16.78 -5.46 -2.91
N ILE A 455 16.27 -4.23 -2.87
CA ILE A 455 14.83 -4.00 -2.73
C ILE A 455 14.10 -4.59 -3.93
N VAL A 456 13.03 -5.34 -3.64
CA VAL A 456 12.20 -5.99 -4.65
C VAL A 456 11.03 -5.09 -5.03
N LEU A 457 10.83 -4.91 -6.34
CA LEU A 457 9.71 -4.14 -6.86
C LEU A 457 8.37 -4.89 -6.66
N ASP A 458 7.52 -4.36 -5.79
CA ASP A 458 6.20 -4.94 -5.44
C ASP A 458 5.03 -4.03 -5.89
N ALA A 459 4.81 -3.97 -7.21
CA ALA A 459 3.83 -3.07 -7.81
C ALA A 459 2.49 -3.74 -8.16
N LEU A 460 2.36 -5.04 -7.91
CA LEU A 460 1.30 -5.87 -8.50
C LEU A 460 -0.11 -5.41 -8.09
N PRO A 461 -0.46 -5.22 -6.81
CA PRO A 461 -1.83 -4.85 -6.42
C PRO A 461 -2.24 -3.49 -6.99
N ASN A 462 -1.33 -2.51 -6.91
CA ASN A 462 -1.53 -1.16 -7.41
C ASN A 462 -1.61 -1.09 -8.94
N ALA A 463 -0.89 -1.95 -9.66
CA ALA A 463 -0.97 -2.04 -11.11
C ALA A 463 -2.25 -2.73 -11.56
N LEU A 464 -2.62 -3.85 -10.93
CA LEU A 464 -3.82 -4.60 -11.26
C LEU A 464 -5.10 -3.80 -10.99
N ARG A 465 -5.21 -3.08 -9.86
CA ARG A 465 -6.46 -2.43 -9.43
C ARG A 465 -7.14 -1.53 -10.47
N ARG A 466 -6.40 -1.06 -11.48
CA ARG A 466 -6.95 -0.29 -12.61
C ARG A 466 -8.18 -0.99 -13.20
N ASN A 467 -8.09 -2.28 -13.49
CA ASN A 467 -9.14 -3.01 -14.19
C ASN A 467 -10.08 -3.79 -13.25
N TRP A 468 -9.96 -3.59 -11.94
CA TRP A 468 -10.68 -4.35 -10.94
C TRP A 468 -11.42 -3.44 -9.97
N ARG A 469 -12.65 -3.82 -9.62
CA ARG A 469 -13.51 -3.05 -8.74
C ARG A 469 -13.19 -3.34 -7.27
N THR A 470 -12.08 -2.77 -6.81
CA THR A 470 -11.56 -2.95 -5.45
C THR A 470 -11.03 -1.63 -4.87
N ARG A 471 -10.86 -1.59 -3.55
CA ARG A 471 -10.02 -0.62 -2.85
C ARG A 471 -8.71 -1.32 -2.48
N VAL A 472 -7.57 -0.66 -2.70
CA VAL A 472 -6.27 -1.15 -2.23
C VAL A 472 -5.92 -0.41 -0.95
N ALA A 473 -5.83 -1.13 0.15
CA ALA A 473 -5.53 -0.62 1.48
C ALA A 473 -4.11 -1.01 1.89
N ASP A 474 -3.33 -0.05 2.36
CA ASP A 474 -1.97 -0.30 2.80
C ASP A 474 -1.96 -1.11 4.11
N VAL A 475 -0.96 -1.98 4.21
CA VAL A 475 -0.63 -2.73 5.41
C VAL A 475 0.74 -2.29 5.89
N PRO A 476 0.85 -1.75 7.12
CA PRO A 476 2.12 -1.24 7.64
C PRO A 476 3.08 -2.34 8.10
N VAL A 477 2.59 -3.57 8.25
CA VAL A 477 3.37 -4.75 8.64
C VAL A 477 3.63 -5.64 7.43
N HIS A 478 4.76 -6.33 7.43
CA HIS A 478 5.14 -7.31 6.41
C HIS A 478 4.21 -8.50 6.50
N LEU A 479 3.36 -8.67 5.49
CA LEU A 479 2.50 -9.84 5.32
C LEU A 479 2.60 -10.33 3.89
N GLU A 480 2.86 -11.62 3.73
CA GLU A 480 2.89 -12.32 2.45
C GLU A 480 1.74 -13.31 2.39
N GLY A 481 1.16 -13.49 1.21
CA GLY A 481 0.02 -14.40 1.02
C GLY A 481 0.33 -15.84 1.45
N GLY A 482 1.53 -16.37 1.18
CA GLY A 482 1.93 -17.72 1.59
C GLY A 482 2.02 -17.93 3.11
N MET A 483 2.07 -16.84 3.90
CA MET A 483 2.05 -16.90 5.36
C MET A 483 0.64 -17.02 5.96
N LEU A 484 -0.42 -16.84 5.17
CA LEU A 484 -1.80 -16.72 5.64
C LEU A 484 -2.75 -17.62 4.86
N LEU A 485 -3.55 -18.42 5.56
CA LEU A 485 -4.62 -19.21 4.97
C LEU A 485 -5.91 -18.99 5.74
N SER A 486 -6.98 -18.66 5.03
CA SER A 486 -8.32 -18.44 5.60
C SER A 486 -9.24 -19.60 5.24
N ASN A 487 -10.13 -19.95 6.17
CA ASN A 487 -11.24 -20.86 5.90
C ASN A 487 -12.50 -20.14 5.38
N GLY A 488 -12.42 -18.82 5.16
CA GLY A 488 -13.55 -17.99 4.69
C GLY A 488 -14.60 -17.65 5.75
N ARG A 489 -14.54 -18.26 6.93
CA ARG A 489 -15.55 -18.13 8.00
C ARG A 489 -14.97 -17.54 9.28
N GLY A 490 -13.88 -16.78 9.17
CA GLY A 490 -13.27 -16.05 10.28
C GLY A 490 -12.24 -16.84 11.09
N LEU A 491 -11.80 -18.01 10.61
CA LEU A 491 -10.55 -18.63 11.06
C LEU A 491 -9.45 -18.30 10.06
N THR A 492 -8.35 -17.76 10.57
CA THR A 492 -7.09 -17.63 9.82
C THR A 492 -6.01 -18.44 10.53
N VAL A 493 -5.33 -19.29 9.77
CA VAL A 493 -4.07 -19.91 10.20
C VAL A 493 -2.94 -19.08 9.61
N ALA A 494 -1.93 -18.81 10.42
CA ALA A 494 -0.85 -17.91 10.07
C ALA A 494 0.51 -18.48 10.50
N SER A 495 1.56 -18.17 9.74
CA SER A 495 2.93 -18.48 10.11
C SER A 495 3.30 -17.79 11.42
N ASN A 496 3.89 -18.51 12.38
CA ASN A 496 4.44 -17.89 13.58
C ASN A 496 5.62 -16.92 13.28
N HIS A 497 6.22 -17.04 12.08
CA HIS A 497 7.36 -16.24 11.65
C HIS A 497 7.00 -14.78 11.33
N ILE A 498 5.72 -14.46 11.11
CA ILE A 498 5.23 -13.08 10.93
C ILE A 498 5.69 -12.19 12.09
N ILE A 499 5.73 -12.71 13.33
CA ILE A 499 6.11 -11.93 14.51
C ILE A 499 7.59 -11.52 14.48
N PRO A 500 8.58 -12.45 14.51
CA PRO A 500 9.99 -12.07 14.52
C PRO A 500 10.40 -11.28 13.27
N LEU A 501 9.81 -11.56 12.10
CA LEU A 501 10.07 -10.79 10.88
C LEU A 501 9.70 -9.30 11.06
N ASN A 502 8.51 -9.02 11.59
CA ASN A 502 8.05 -7.65 11.81
C ASN A 502 8.73 -6.95 12.99
N GLN A 503 9.28 -7.69 13.95
CA GLN A 503 10.09 -7.10 15.03
C GLN A 503 11.38 -6.47 14.52
N LEU A 504 11.94 -6.96 13.40
CA LEU A 504 13.09 -6.33 12.74
C LEU A 504 12.77 -4.93 12.23
N TYR A 505 11.51 -4.70 11.86
CA TYR A 505 10.98 -3.41 11.47
C TYR A 505 10.48 -2.58 12.67
N GLY A 506 10.73 -3.01 13.91
CA GLY A 506 10.38 -2.28 15.12
C GLY A 506 8.90 -2.35 15.55
N PHE A 507 8.11 -3.27 14.99
CA PHE A 507 6.73 -3.48 15.42
C PHE A 507 6.65 -4.34 16.70
N SER A 508 5.70 -4.01 17.57
CA SER A 508 5.37 -4.86 18.73
C SER A 508 4.45 -6.02 18.34
N ASP A 509 4.51 -7.13 19.08
CA ASP A 509 3.61 -8.30 18.87
C ASP A 509 2.13 -7.89 18.85
N ALA A 510 1.73 -6.95 19.72
CA ALA A 510 0.36 -6.45 19.78
C ALA A 510 -0.07 -5.74 18.48
N VAL A 511 0.81 -4.92 17.89
CA VAL A 511 0.53 -4.22 16.63
C VAL A 511 0.46 -5.21 15.48
N ILE A 512 1.41 -6.14 15.42
CA ILE A 512 1.46 -7.17 14.36
C ILE A 512 0.16 -7.98 14.36
N ARG A 513 -0.24 -8.50 15.52
CA ARG A 513 -1.50 -9.26 15.66
C ARG A 513 -2.72 -8.43 15.32
N LYS A 514 -2.79 -7.18 15.79
CA LYS A 514 -3.90 -6.27 15.49
C LYS A 514 -4.04 -6.05 13.98
N GLU A 515 -2.93 -5.80 13.29
CA GLU A 515 -2.94 -5.60 11.84
C GLU A 515 -3.26 -6.88 11.07
N THR A 516 -2.72 -8.03 11.48
CA THR A 516 -3.12 -9.33 10.90
C THR A 516 -4.63 -9.54 11.04
N LEU A 517 -5.20 -9.28 12.22
CA LEU A 517 -6.66 -9.39 12.44
C LEU A 517 -7.46 -8.37 11.62
N ARG A 518 -6.96 -7.15 11.44
CA ARG A 518 -7.61 -6.11 10.61
C ARG A 518 -7.67 -6.52 9.14
N VAL A 519 -6.55 -7.03 8.62
CA VAL A 519 -6.42 -7.49 7.23
C VAL A 519 -7.30 -8.71 6.98
N THR A 520 -7.27 -9.69 7.88
CA THR A 520 -7.94 -10.97 7.65
C THR A 520 -9.36 -11.04 8.18
N GLY A 521 -9.75 -10.14 9.07
CA GLY A 521 -11.05 -10.14 9.74
C GLY A 521 -11.29 -11.40 10.57
N ALA A 522 -10.23 -12.10 10.95
CA ALA A 522 -10.33 -13.34 11.69
C ALA A 522 -10.93 -13.10 13.08
N LYS A 523 -11.88 -13.95 13.46
CA LYS A 523 -12.38 -14.08 14.84
C LYS A 523 -11.45 -14.97 15.66
N GLN A 524 -10.79 -15.90 14.98
CA GLN A 524 -9.79 -16.79 15.55
C GLN A 524 -8.55 -16.78 14.66
N LEU A 525 -7.42 -16.35 15.24
CA LEU A 525 -6.10 -16.37 14.60
C LEU A 525 -5.25 -17.47 15.23
N VAL A 526 -4.84 -18.46 14.44
CA VAL A 526 -4.02 -19.60 14.90
C VAL A 526 -2.63 -19.50 14.29
N MET A 527 -1.65 -19.08 15.09
CA MET A 527 -0.25 -19.02 14.67
C MET A 527 0.37 -20.42 14.79
N ILE A 528 1.03 -20.94 13.76
CA ILE A 528 1.62 -22.29 13.76
C ILE A 528 3.12 -22.29 13.45
N ASP A 529 3.80 -23.38 13.86
CA ASP A 529 5.20 -23.60 13.54
C ASP A 529 5.39 -23.90 12.06
N THR A 530 6.55 -23.52 11.52
CA THR A 530 6.90 -23.66 10.09
C THR A 530 7.92 -24.78 9.90
N LEU A 531 8.07 -25.26 8.67
CA LEU A 531 9.13 -26.20 8.32
C LEU A 531 10.52 -25.65 8.69
N MET A 532 11.38 -26.50 9.24
CA MET A 532 12.79 -26.22 9.47
C MET A 532 13.55 -26.25 8.14
N GLY A 533 14.44 -25.27 7.95
CA GLY A 533 15.25 -25.12 6.75
C GLY A 533 14.53 -24.47 5.56
N GLU A 534 13.20 -24.49 5.52
CA GLU A 534 12.44 -23.87 4.44
C GLU A 534 12.59 -22.34 4.50
N PRO A 535 13.06 -21.69 3.43
CA PRO A 535 13.52 -20.30 3.48
C PRO A 535 12.39 -19.27 3.61
N THR A 536 11.18 -19.54 3.10
CA THR A 536 10.06 -18.59 3.12
C THR A 536 9.34 -18.57 4.47
N ARG A 537 9.40 -19.67 5.22
CA ARG A 537 8.64 -19.92 6.45
C ARG A 537 7.13 -19.80 6.22
N HIS A 538 6.68 -20.15 5.03
CA HIS A 538 5.28 -20.12 4.62
C HIS A 538 4.52 -21.37 5.04
N ILE A 539 3.21 -21.23 5.19
CA ILE A 539 2.33 -22.32 5.63
C ILE A 539 1.68 -23.05 4.45
N ASP A 540 1.49 -22.37 3.33
CA ASP A 540 0.99 -22.98 2.08
C ASP A 540 1.92 -24.08 1.53
N MET A 541 3.18 -24.10 1.97
CA MET A 541 4.16 -25.14 1.68
C MET A 541 3.84 -26.49 2.34
N PHE A 542 2.97 -26.54 3.35
CA PHE A 542 2.63 -27.79 4.02
C PHE A 542 1.18 -27.91 4.47
N MET A 543 0.31 -26.93 4.20
CA MET A 543 -1.11 -27.05 4.47
C MET A 543 -1.97 -26.24 3.49
N THR A 544 -3.23 -26.62 3.37
CA THR A 544 -4.24 -25.87 2.63
C THR A 544 -5.65 -26.15 3.16
N PHE A 545 -6.55 -25.16 3.13
CA PHE A 545 -7.96 -25.42 3.43
C PHE A 545 -8.68 -25.92 2.18
N VAL A 546 -9.45 -27.00 2.32
CA VAL A 546 -10.28 -27.54 1.23
C VAL A 546 -11.77 -27.25 1.44
N THR A 547 -12.18 -27.00 2.69
CA THR A 547 -13.52 -26.53 3.05
C THR A 547 -13.40 -25.61 4.27
N PRO A 548 -14.49 -24.94 4.70
CA PRO A 548 -14.44 -24.13 5.92
C PRO A 548 -14.11 -24.92 7.19
N THR A 549 -14.32 -26.24 7.19
CA THR A 549 -14.16 -27.11 8.37
C THR A 549 -13.11 -28.20 8.18
N THR A 550 -12.43 -28.23 7.04
CA THR A 550 -11.45 -29.26 6.71
C THR A 550 -10.17 -28.64 6.18
N VAL A 551 -9.06 -29.01 6.79
CA VAL A 551 -7.72 -28.59 6.41
C VAL A 551 -6.86 -29.80 6.08
N VAL A 552 -6.05 -29.69 5.03
CA VAL A 552 -5.06 -30.69 4.65
C VAL A 552 -3.71 -30.26 5.20
N VAL A 553 -2.99 -31.19 5.82
CA VAL A 553 -1.64 -30.97 6.38
C VAL A 553 -0.70 -32.07 5.87
N GLY A 554 0.47 -31.68 5.39
CA GLY A 554 1.50 -32.58 4.89
C GLY A 554 1.95 -33.64 5.92
N LYS A 555 2.51 -34.73 5.40
CA LYS A 555 3.08 -35.81 6.20
C LYS A 555 4.26 -36.43 5.46
N TYR A 556 5.45 -36.33 6.08
CA TYR A 556 6.63 -37.06 5.63
C TYR A 556 6.54 -38.54 6.01
N SER A 557 7.06 -39.40 5.13
CA SER A 557 7.08 -40.84 5.35
C SER A 557 8.19 -41.23 6.32
N ASP A 558 9.35 -40.56 6.22
CA ASP A 558 10.46 -40.71 7.14
C ASP A 558 10.15 -40.04 8.49
N ARG A 559 10.21 -40.84 9.56
CA ARG A 559 10.02 -40.36 10.95
C ARG A 559 11.26 -39.66 11.50
N ASN A 560 12.43 -39.88 10.91
CA ASN A 560 13.66 -39.20 11.30
C ASN A 560 13.77 -37.80 10.67
N ASN A 561 12.96 -37.52 9.64
CA ASN A 561 12.84 -36.17 9.11
C ASN A 561 12.31 -35.25 10.22
N PRO A 562 13.06 -34.21 10.62
CA PRO A 562 12.70 -33.39 11.76
C PRO A 562 11.42 -32.56 11.48
N ASN A 563 11.09 -32.35 10.20
CA ASN A 563 9.82 -31.75 9.79
C ASN A 563 8.61 -32.69 9.96
N SER A 564 8.80 -34.01 10.05
CA SER A 564 7.73 -34.97 10.37
C SER A 564 7.10 -34.63 11.74
N VAL A 565 7.95 -34.37 12.74
CA VAL A 565 7.54 -33.98 14.10
C VAL A 565 6.90 -32.59 14.14
N VAL A 566 7.34 -31.66 13.27
CA VAL A 566 6.70 -30.34 13.14
C VAL A 566 5.27 -30.51 12.61
N LEU A 567 5.09 -31.24 11.51
CA LEU A 567 3.79 -31.41 10.87
C LEU A 567 2.80 -32.20 11.74
N ASP A 568 3.27 -33.18 12.52
CA ASP A 568 2.43 -33.89 13.48
C ASP A 568 1.93 -32.95 14.61
N ARG A 569 2.78 -32.06 15.12
CA ARG A 569 2.38 -31.05 16.11
C ARG A 569 1.43 -30.01 15.54
N VAL A 570 1.67 -29.55 14.31
CA VAL A 570 0.77 -28.64 13.60
C VAL A 570 -0.60 -29.29 13.41
N ALA A 571 -0.65 -30.54 12.95
CA ALA A 571 -1.90 -31.28 12.78
C ALA A 571 -2.66 -31.40 14.10
N GLN A 572 -2.00 -31.84 15.18
CA GLN A 572 -2.61 -31.95 16.51
C GLN A 572 -3.14 -30.60 17.03
N LYS A 573 -2.39 -29.52 16.79
CA LYS A 573 -2.83 -28.17 17.17
C LYS A 573 -4.06 -27.73 16.41
N LEU A 574 -4.12 -28.02 15.11
CA LEU A 574 -5.25 -27.70 14.25
C LEU A 574 -6.49 -28.54 14.58
N GLU A 575 -6.33 -29.82 14.94
CA GLU A 575 -7.44 -30.67 15.44
C GLU A 575 -8.11 -30.09 16.70
N GLY A 576 -7.35 -29.37 17.52
CA GLY A 576 -7.88 -28.67 18.71
C GLY A 576 -8.65 -27.37 18.41
N VAL A 577 -8.64 -26.90 17.16
CA VAL A 577 -9.34 -25.66 16.75
C VAL A 577 -10.83 -25.96 16.57
N ILE A 578 -11.70 -25.15 17.18
CA ILE A 578 -13.15 -25.29 17.06
C ILE A 578 -13.68 -24.33 16.00
N VAL A 579 -14.35 -24.87 14.98
CA VAL A 579 -15.06 -24.12 13.94
C VAL A 579 -16.52 -24.53 13.95
N ASP A 580 -17.43 -23.56 14.03
CA ASP A 580 -18.88 -23.80 14.07
C ASP A 580 -19.31 -24.84 15.15
N GLY A 581 -18.63 -24.81 16.30
CA GLY A 581 -18.90 -25.69 17.44
C GLY A 581 -18.35 -27.12 17.32
N LYS A 582 -17.61 -27.44 16.26
CA LYS A 582 -16.95 -28.75 16.06
C LYS A 582 -15.44 -28.61 15.90
N PRO A 583 -14.65 -29.61 16.30
CA PRO A 583 -13.22 -29.66 15.97
C PRO A 583 -13.00 -29.58 14.45
N LEU A 584 -11.95 -28.87 14.05
CA LEU A 584 -11.51 -28.80 12.67
C LEU A 584 -11.05 -30.19 12.21
N THR A 585 -11.55 -30.64 11.07
CA THR A 585 -11.11 -31.91 10.47
C THR A 585 -9.74 -31.70 9.85
N VAL A 586 -8.74 -32.45 10.32
CA VAL A 586 -7.40 -32.43 9.75
C VAL A 586 -7.17 -33.72 8.95
N VAL A 587 -6.91 -33.58 7.65
CA VAL A 587 -6.56 -34.69 6.78
C VAL A 587 -5.08 -34.64 6.44
N ARG A 588 -4.40 -35.79 6.56
CA ARG A 588 -2.96 -35.90 6.30
C ARG A 588 -2.70 -36.34 4.86
N ILE A 589 -1.82 -35.63 4.15
CA ILE A 589 -1.44 -35.94 2.77
C ILE A 589 0.04 -36.31 2.71
N PRO A 590 0.45 -37.34 1.95
CA PRO A 590 1.87 -37.64 1.78
C PRO A 590 2.58 -36.43 1.18
N MET A 591 3.80 -36.18 1.63
CA MET A 591 4.68 -35.15 1.08
C MET A 591 5.87 -35.82 0.39
N PRO A 592 6.35 -35.27 -0.74
CA PRO A 592 7.59 -35.76 -1.34
C PRO A 592 8.75 -35.53 -0.36
N GLU A 593 9.66 -36.49 -0.23
CA GLU A 593 10.84 -36.30 0.61
C GLU A 593 11.71 -35.17 0.05
N SER A 594 12.26 -34.35 0.95
CA SER A 594 13.18 -33.28 0.61
C SER A 594 14.57 -33.88 0.32
N GLN A 595 15.17 -33.45 -0.80
CA GLN A 595 16.58 -33.68 -1.08
C GLN A 595 17.24 -32.31 -1.24
N ASP A 596 18.45 -32.15 -0.69
CA ASP A 596 19.17 -30.88 -0.63
C ASP A 596 18.34 -29.75 0.01
N ASP A 597 18.54 -28.49 -0.37
CA ASP A 597 17.81 -27.31 0.13
C ASP A 597 16.44 -27.11 -0.58
N THR A 598 15.78 -28.18 -1.05
CA THR A 598 14.50 -28.10 -1.77
C THR A 598 13.31 -28.61 -0.95
N PHE A 599 12.13 -28.01 -1.15
CA PHE A 599 10.91 -28.30 -0.38
C PHE A 599 9.72 -28.60 -1.30
N PRO A 600 9.75 -29.70 -2.08
CA PRO A 600 8.61 -30.10 -2.90
C PRO A 600 7.40 -30.42 -2.01
N THR A 601 6.19 -30.15 -2.50
CA THR A 601 4.97 -30.17 -1.68
C THR A 601 3.73 -30.46 -2.51
N TYR A 602 2.75 -31.18 -1.95
CA TYR A 602 1.44 -31.42 -2.57
C TYR A 602 0.31 -30.55 -1.98
N THR A 603 0.62 -29.63 -1.05
CA THR A 603 -0.37 -28.71 -0.45
C THR A 603 -0.35 -27.32 -1.07
N ASN A 604 0.70 -26.99 -1.83
CA ASN A 604 0.86 -25.71 -2.51
C ASN A 604 0.01 -25.70 -3.80
N VAL A 605 -1.31 -25.73 -3.62
CA VAL A 605 -2.33 -25.96 -4.66
C VAL A 605 -2.99 -24.67 -5.14
N VAL A 606 -3.62 -24.71 -6.31
CA VAL A 606 -4.42 -23.59 -6.83
C VAL A 606 -5.86 -24.05 -7.02
N PHE A 607 -6.78 -23.43 -6.27
CA PHE A 607 -8.21 -23.58 -6.48
C PHE A 607 -8.67 -22.65 -7.59
N ALA A 608 -9.59 -23.10 -8.44
CA ALA A 608 -10.27 -22.27 -9.42
C ALA A 608 -11.64 -22.88 -9.80
N ASN A 609 -12.71 -22.37 -9.20
CA ASN A 609 -14.11 -22.61 -9.60
C ASN A 609 -14.44 -24.08 -9.99
N GLY A 610 -14.18 -25.02 -9.08
CA GLY A 610 -14.44 -26.45 -9.31
C GLY A 610 -13.26 -27.22 -9.92
N MET A 611 -12.07 -26.62 -10.03
CA MET A 611 -10.83 -27.30 -10.37
C MET A 611 -9.76 -27.05 -9.30
N LEU A 612 -9.07 -28.12 -8.88
CA LEU A 612 -7.90 -28.05 -8.01
C LEU A 612 -6.67 -28.45 -8.82
N LEU A 613 -5.75 -27.50 -9.02
CA LEU A 613 -4.44 -27.78 -9.57
C LEU A 613 -3.48 -28.14 -8.44
N VAL A 614 -2.84 -29.31 -8.57
CA VAL A 614 -1.89 -29.85 -7.60
C VAL A 614 -0.51 -29.89 -8.25
N PRO A 615 0.57 -29.46 -7.59
CA PRO A 615 1.92 -29.61 -8.12
C PRO A 615 2.28 -31.09 -8.31
N SER A 616 2.97 -31.42 -9.40
CA SER A 616 3.59 -32.72 -9.67
C SER A 616 5.10 -32.56 -9.78
N TYR A 617 5.84 -33.63 -9.52
CA TYR A 617 7.31 -33.62 -9.58
C TYR A 617 7.84 -34.86 -10.30
N GLN A 618 8.61 -34.64 -11.35
CA GLN A 618 9.30 -35.70 -12.08
C GLN A 618 10.23 -36.47 -11.14
N GLY A 619 10.22 -37.80 -11.28
CA GLY A 619 11.01 -38.71 -10.45
C GLY A 619 10.36 -39.11 -9.13
N GLN A 620 9.20 -38.55 -8.75
CA GLN A 620 8.41 -39.08 -7.65
C GLN A 620 7.67 -40.36 -8.06
N PRO A 621 7.50 -41.34 -7.15
CA PRO A 621 6.74 -42.56 -7.45
C PRO A 621 5.29 -42.22 -7.81
N GLN A 622 4.80 -42.78 -8.90
CA GLN A 622 3.45 -42.51 -9.42
C GLN A 622 2.35 -42.89 -8.42
N GLU A 623 2.63 -43.86 -7.54
CA GLU A 623 1.73 -44.29 -6.48
C GLU A 623 1.46 -43.17 -5.47
N VAL A 624 2.45 -42.31 -5.19
CA VAL A 624 2.30 -41.18 -4.27
C VAL A 624 1.35 -40.15 -4.84
N GLU A 625 1.52 -39.76 -6.11
CA GLU A 625 0.61 -38.82 -6.78
C GLU A 625 -0.79 -39.40 -6.97
N SER A 626 -0.89 -40.71 -7.20
CA SER A 626 -2.18 -41.42 -7.25
C SER A 626 -2.90 -41.38 -5.91
N GLN A 627 -2.16 -41.55 -4.80
CA GLN A 627 -2.70 -41.43 -3.45
C GLN A 627 -3.14 -39.99 -3.15
N VAL A 628 -2.31 -38.99 -3.49
CA VAL A 628 -2.63 -37.55 -3.38
C VAL A 628 -3.92 -37.23 -4.12
N LYS A 629 -4.05 -37.70 -5.37
CA LYS A 629 -5.25 -37.51 -6.18
C LYS A 629 -6.47 -38.13 -5.51
N SER A 630 -6.36 -39.35 -5.01
CA SER A 630 -7.46 -40.03 -4.32
C SER A 630 -7.93 -39.26 -3.09
N ILE A 631 -7.01 -38.75 -2.28
CA ILE A 631 -7.33 -37.97 -1.08
C ILE A 631 -8.08 -36.69 -1.45
N TYR A 632 -7.55 -35.91 -2.42
CA TYR A 632 -8.23 -34.68 -2.83
C TYR A 632 -9.58 -34.96 -3.50
N SER A 633 -9.71 -36.02 -4.30
CA SER A 633 -11.00 -36.39 -4.91
C SER A 633 -12.04 -36.82 -3.87
N GLU A 634 -11.64 -37.44 -2.76
CA GLU A 634 -12.55 -37.75 -1.66
C GLU A 634 -12.99 -36.48 -0.90
N LEU A 635 -12.05 -35.56 -0.68
CA LEU A 635 -12.29 -34.30 0.01
C LEU A 635 -13.12 -33.30 -0.81
N LEU A 636 -12.98 -33.33 -2.13
CA LEU A 636 -13.57 -32.39 -3.08
C LEU A 636 -14.27 -33.17 -4.22
N PRO A 637 -15.38 -33.88 -3.93
CA PRO A 637 -16.02 -34.76 -4.91
C PRO A 637 -16.56 -34.04 -6.14
N ASP A 638 -16.91 -32.75 -6.01
CA ASP A 638 -17.40 -31.91 -7.09
C ASP A 638 -16.29 -31.15 -7.83
N TRP A 639 -15.02 -31.41 -7.48
CA TRP A 639 -13.87 -30.74 -8.08
C TRP A 639 -13.06 -31.67 -8.97
N GLU A 640 -12.59 -31.11 -10.07
CA GLU A 640 -11.65 -31.79 -10.95
C GLU A 640 -10.22 -31.63 -10.42
N ILE A 641 -9.55 -32.75 -10.12
CA ILE A 641 -8.17 -32.74 -9.62
C ILE A 641 -7.20 -32.96 -10.78
N ARG A 642 -6.40 -31.94 -11.07
CA ARG A 642 -5.38 -31.95 -12.12
C ARG A 642 -4.00 -31.65 -11.56
N PHE A 643 -2.98 -32.14 -12.24
CA PHE A 643 -1.60 -31.92 -11.85
C PHE A 643 -0.88 -30.97 -12.81
N VAL A 644 0.07 -30.20 -12.28
CA VAL A 644 0.94 -29.29 -13.03
C VAL A 644 2.39 -29.60 -12.67
N ASP A 645 3.24 -29.88 -13.67
CA ASP A 645 4.64 -30.19 -13.44
C ASP A 645 5.40 -28.97 -12.88
N CYS A 646 5.79 -29.06 -11.62
CA CYS A 646 6.49 -28.01 -10.87
C CYS A 646 7.96 -28.37 -10.61
N THR A 647 8.52 -29.34 -11.33
CA THR A 647 9.91 -29.78 -11.17
C THR A 647 10.89 -28.62 -11.32
N ARG A 648 10.70 -27.75 -12.32
CA ARG A 648 11.55 -26.56 -12.52
C ARG A 648 11.35 -25.51 -11.42
N LEU A 649 10.17 -25.42 -10.81
CA LEU A 649 9.88 -24.45 -9.74
C LEU A 649 10.56 -24.83 -8.43
N ARG A 650 10.58 -26.14 -8.11
CA ARG A 650 11.22 -26.69 -6.91
C ARG A 650 12.64 -26.14 -6.74
N ASP A 651 13.41 -26.15 -7.82
CA ASP A 651 14.82 -25.75 -7.83
C ASP A 651 15.00 -24.22 -7.74
N ARG A 652 13.91 -23.45 -7.79
CA ARG A 652 13.89 -21.98 -7.66
C ARG A 652 13.36 -21.50 -6.30
N GLY A 653 12.96 -22.42 -5.41
CA GLY A 653 12.54 -22.09 -4.05
C GLY A 653 11.05 -21.73 -3.91
N GLY A 654 10.19 -22.27 -4.77
CA GLY A 654 8.74 -22.16 -4.67
C GLY A 654 8.03 -23.33 -5.34
N ALA A 655 6.69 -23.31 -5.29
CA ALA A 655 5.85 -24.31 -5.93
C ALA A 655 4.65 -23.63 -6.65
N LEU A 656 3.61 -24.40 -6.98
CA LEU A 656 2.53 -23.96 -7.88
C LEU A 656 1.75 -22.75 -7.34
N HIS A 657 1.32 -22.80 -6.09
CA HIS A 657 0.54 -21.73 -5.46
C HIS A 657 1.31 -20.42 -5.35
N CYS A 658 2.63 -20.48 -5.12
CA CYS A 658 3.52 -19.32 -5.02
C CYS A 658 3.46 -18.42 -6.28
N MET A 659 3.20 -19.01 -7.45
CA MET A 659 3.15 -18.34 -8.75
C MET A 659 1.84 -17.59 -9.02
N VAL A 660 0.83 -17.77 -8.17
CA VAL A 660 -0.54 -17.34 -8.45
C VAL A 660 -1.05 -16.37 -7.39
N SER A 661 -1.41 -15.17 -7.82
CA SER A 661 -2.22 -14.27 -6.99
C SER A 661 -3.70 -14.53 -7.24
N ASN A 662 -4.41 -15.00 -6.22
CA ASN A 662 -5.86 -15.10 -6.25
C ASN A 662 -6.50 -13.72 -6.05
N LEU A 663 -7.36 -13.30 -6.97
CA LEU A 663 -8.07 -12.02 -6.89
C LEU A 663 -9.46 -12.17 -6.24
N GLY A 664 -9.81 -13.36 -5.75
CA GLY A 664 -11.06 -13.68 -5.06
C GLY A 664 -12.29 -13.28 -5.88
N PRO A 665 -13.40 -12.88 -5.23
CA PRO A 665 -14.62 -12.47 -5.91
C PRO A 665 -14.55 -11.03 -6.47
N THR A 666 -13.35 -10.45 -6.65
CA THR A 666 -13.20 -9.08 -7.14
C THR A 666 -13.79 -8.95 -8.54
N GLU A 667 -14.74 -8.05 -8.75
CA GLU A 667 -15.33 -7.86 -10.07
C GLU A 667 -14.31 -7.22 -11.03
N PHE A 668 -14.12 -7.82 -12.21
CA PHE A 668 -13.34 -7.19 -13.28
C PHE A 668 -14.19 -6.11 -13.94
N THR A 669 -13.76 -4.86 -13.84
CA THR A 669 -14.43 -3.72 -14.47
C THR A 669 -13.36 -2.89 -15.19
N PRO A 670 -13.13 -3.13 -16.49
CA PRO A 670 -12.11 -2.38 -17.22
C PRO A 670 -12.50 -0.89 -17.24
N VAL A 671 -11.53 -0.01 -16.97
CA VAL A 671 -11.76 1.45 -16.94
C VAL A 671 -12.18 1.99 -18.31
N HIS A 672 -11.85 1.25 -19.37
CA HIS A 672 -12.40 1.45 -20.71
C HIS A 672 -12.98 0.12 -21.20
N PRO A 673 -14.32 -0.01 -21.37
CA PRO A 673 -14.84 -1.04 -22.24
C PRO A 673 -14.20 -0.84 -23.62
N LYS A 674 -13.54 -1.89 -24.10
CA LYS A 674 -12.58 -1.89 -25.21
C LYS A 674 -13.16 -1.29 -26.50
N LYS A 675 -12.32 -0.51 -27.21
CA LYS A 675 -12.38 -0.33 -28.68
C LYS A 675 -12.12 -1.66 -29.45
N GLN A 676 -11.63 -2.69 -28.78
CA GLN A 676 -11.32 -4.00 -29.40
C GLN A 676 -12.56 -4.78 -29.86
N ASP A 677 -13.78 -4.43 -29.41
CA ASP A 677 -15.00 -5.03 -29.98
C ASP A 677 -15.40 -4.40 -31.34
N ALA A 678 -14.68 -3.37 -31.80
CA ALA A 678 -14.92 -2.71 -33.09
C ALA A 678 -14.02 -3.22 -34.24
N LEU A 679 -13.10 -4.15 -33.99
CA LEU A 679 -12.27 -4.73 -35.05
C LEU A 679 -13.00 -5.80 -35.89
N SER A 680 -14.28 -6.08 -35.61
CA SER A 680 -15.14 -6.93 -36.43
C SER A 680 -16.21 -6.17 -37.25
N SER A 681 -16.26 -4.84 -37.23
CA SER A 681 -17.21 -4.11 -38.10
C SER A 681 -16.84 -2.64 -38.36
N SER A 682 -16.61 -2.35 -39.65
CA SER A 682 -16.70 -1.07 -40.37
C SER A 682 -15.64 0.02 -40.13
N GLU A 683 -14.90 0.27 -41.23
CA GLU A 683 -14.25 1.51 -41.71
C GLU A 683 -13.31 2.30 -40.79
N GLN A 684 -12.00 2.12 -41.03
CA GLN A 684 -10.93 3.00 -40.54
C GLN A 684 -11.07 4.42 -41.11
N PRO A 685 -11.00 5.49 -40.29
CA PRO A 685 -10.74 6.83 -40.80
C PRO A 685 -9.25 6.98 -41.16
N LYS A 686 -9.00 7.35 -42.41
CA LYS A 686 -7.66 7.67 -42.94
C LYS A 686 -6.98 8.75 -42.10
N LEU A 687 -5.82 8.41 -41.53
CA LEU A 687 -4.82 9.38 -41.10
C LEU A 687 -4.28 10.08 -42.35
N THR A 688 -4.69 11.32 -42.58
CA THR A 688 -4.01 12.22 -43.51
C THR A 688 -2.65 12.56 -42.95
N SER A 689 -1.61 12.18 -43.70
CA SER A 689 -0.25 12.63 -43.53
C SER A 689 -0.17 14.16 -43.61
N ILE A 690 0.51 14.77 -42.64
CA ILE A 690 1.05 16.11 -42.78
C ILE A 690 2.57 15.95 -42.75
N ARG A 691 3.18 16.38 -43.86
CA ARG A 691 4.62 16.41 -44.12
C ARG A 691 5.32 17.44 -43.25
#